data_AF-A0A7S4EG83-F1
#
_entry.id   AF-A0A7S4EG83-F1
#
_cell.length_a   1.000
_cell.length_b   1.000
_cell.length_c   1.000
_cell.angle_alpha   90.00
_cell.angle_beta   90.00
_cell.angle_gamma   90.00
#
_symmetry.space_group_name_H-M   'P 1'
#
loop_
_entity.id
_entity.type
_entity.pdbx_description
1 polymer ?
#
loop_
_entity_poly.entity_id
_entity_poly.type
_entity_poly.pdbx_seq_one_letter_code
_entity_poly.pdbx_strand_id
1 'polypeptide(L)'
;EKPHFCHNDLIASLWHEVVRAQRHISKKAEKKMGKSGSKRKALPSQQTANKSKSNKESNNDGVLLPQAFPSHLPQPPKGYFLRDEPPYRDSFKEALLGPYEGFAADDAAALNSFSSPTEGDGGIKERTIQSSLESMMRGGHFRTDVTQPFGLGTKCAKTYVTRCLVGAKGTTYKYLGLRMFAHPWTAGKSSNEINDNTDGPINSNVNKRRKRTNYDRSGRKNNPDEGDGCHDVVDENASIIHELGKNLTKRVSKHARNLDEARRQRRAPPTRGRLNFDICLINRMESSSDLKPYVFGGEYKGTNGSQSSRNGDDNNGTKTSVSWHADSSLEHYSTIAVYQTLLGGYKIGHHNKKKDRYNGQEIKTKENEDSTGQWWVALRVAHHSEGPQASQRRRGTNTETSIVEETSPIAVSLPSGSAYYLLDDFNHHHQHTVLTTGDAATAGIRYSCTFRLLRDSHNVRDWIDRGNAAIRQFHRKGPKIWRSEQLLLTEIESEWIRQFYIQGSGHHKLLWETYWKNPIKELLSIWSQLEGRTKQTMDMFRAAAEGKCGADGTSNNDNNEGKAVEKKPTKAERKARDRRKKALGTIQELVSRININDDNILTELYQPFAKLLEERGEMRELWGKREKDHVFHEMPPDCRPMDAPFRFEEQYAVHDPSGVGSDLFGKSPLPGSPVKLKEMARQLVQCGRAYQQSNFALIPPPWMTNKPKSSRPIETESLDRHTKPMNWSGWGASENIFGLELQHPWAGAVVDGKKLIETRSYTLPPSLIGKKIMIVESTSGEAGISTLGNCVSLSGHEGARIKVIGWCIFSSVKTYTTGKDFRAEEKLHLVTPDSGYGWKDGVTQKVYSWIIGNYHRYNESSSDVDLNFSGVRRFRSLFQLERKLVMNPSEERNTKRTNVEKKNKKSGKKKRKRY
;
A
#
# COMPACT_ATOMS: atom_id res chain seq x y z
N GLU A 1 33.29 -3.90 -39.20
CA GLU A 1 32.30 -2.82 -39.01
C GLU A 1 31.67 -2.95 -37.63
N LYS A 2 31.60 -1.87 -36.84
CA LYS A 2 31.00 -1.84 -35.50
C LYS A 2 29.53 -1.43 -35.62
N PRO A 3 28.56 -2.06 -34.92
CA PRO A 3 27.28 -1.43 -34.70
C PRO A 3 27.27 -0.67 -33.35
N HIS A 4 26.91 0.60 -33.43
CA HIS A 4 26.59 1.47 -32.31
C HIS A 4 25.32 0.98 -31.60
N PHE A 5 25.42 0.59 -30.32
CA PHE A 5 24.25 0.46 -29.45
C PHE A 5 23.94 1.82 -28.82
N CYS A 6 22.80 2.39 -29.18
CA CYS A 6 22.34 3.70 -28.75
C CYS A 6 21.68 3.61 -27.36
N HIS A 7 22.13 4.45 -26.43
CA HIS A 7 21.63 4.56 -25.05
C HIS A 7 20.22 5.20 -24.96
N ASN A 8 19.56 5.43 -26.09
CA ASN A 8 18.33 6.22 -26.20
C ASN A 8 17.04 5.39 -26.07
N ASP A 9 17.06 4.09 -26.34
CA ASP A 9 15.82 3.28 -26.35
C ASP A 9 15.31 2.93 -24.94
N LEU A 10 16.23 2.81 -23.97
CA LEU A 10 15.87 2.63 -22.56
C LEU A 10 15.29 3.92 -21.95
N ILE A 11 15.73 5.08 -22.43
CA ILE A 11 15.23 6.41 -22.03
C ILE A 11 13.85 6.67 -22.66
N ALA A 12 13.58 6.18 -23.88
CA ALA A 12 12.30 6.33 -24.55
C ALA A 12 11.17 5.53 -23.86
N SER A 13 11.47 4.31 -23.38
CA SER A 13 10.54 3.50 -22.57
C SER A 13 10.16 4.20 -21.25
N LEU A 14 11.17 4.74 -20.54
CA LEU A 14 10.99 5.55 -19.33
C LEU A 14 10.25 6.88 -19.59
N TRP A 15 10.42 7.49 -20.77
CA TRP A 15 9.70 8.70 -21.14
C TRP A 15 8.20 8.43 -21.29
N HIS A 16 7.80 7.27 -21.83
CA HIS A 16 6.38 6.94 -22.03
C HIS A 16 5.61 6.68 -20.73
N GLU A 17 6.21 6.04 -19.73
CA GLU A 17 5.56 5.84 -18.41
C GLU A 17 5.55 7.09 -17.55
N VAL A 18 6.62 7.89 -17.59
CA VAL A 18 6.71 9.15 -16.83
C VAL A 18 5.75 10.19 -17.41
N VAL A 19 5.58 10.26 -18.74
CA VAL A 19 4.55 11.10 -19.39
C VAL A 19 3.13 10.62 -19.04
N ARG A 20 2.94 9.34 -18.73
CA ARG A 20 1.66 8.75 -18.29
C ARG A 20 1.25 9.25 -16.91
N ALA A 21 2.19 9.30 -15.97
CA ALA A 21 1.97 9.84 -14.62
C ALA A 21 1.75 11.37 -14.64
N GLN A 22 2.53 12.11 -15.44
CA GLN A 22 2.45 13.58 -15.50
C GLN A 22 1.21 14.13 -16.21
N ARG A 23 0.68 13.43 -17.22
CA ARG A 23 -0.52 13.87 -17.95
C ARG A 23 -1.83 13.63 -17.19
N HIS A 24 -1.88 12.65 -16.29
CA HIS A 24 -3.07 12.41 -15.44
C HIS A 24 -3.28 13.53 -14.42
N ILE A 25 -2.17 14.13 -13.93
CA ILE A 25 -2.17 15.23 -12.98
C ILE A 25 -2.48 16.57 -13.68
N SER A 26 -1.83 16.86 -14.82
CA SER A 26 -2.04 18.14 -15.54
C SER A 26 -3.45 18.31 -16.13
N LYS A 27 -4.10 17.24 -16.62
CA LYS A 27 -5.44 17.36 -17.24
C LYS A 27 -6.59 17.64 -16.26
N LYS A 28 -6.40 17.40 -14.96
CA LYS A 28 -7.39 17.76 -13.93
C LYS A 28 -7.34 19.25 -13.54
N ALA A 29 -6.22 19.93 -13.78
CA ALA A 29 -6.07 21.36 -13.53
C ALA A 29 -6.70 22.22 -14.65
N GLU A 30 -6.59 21.79 -15.91
CA GLU A 30 -7.12 22.54 -17.06
C GLU A 30 -8.66 22.47 -17.17
N LYS A 31 -9.30 21.37 -16.73
CA LYS A 31 -10.76 21.21 -16.81
C LYS A 31 -11.56 22.09 -15.83
N LYS A 32 -10.91 22.90 -14.98
CA LYS A 32 -11.55 23.85 -14.05
C LYS A 32 -11.56 25.30 -14.54
N MET A 33 -11.01 25.62 -15.71
CA MET A 33 -11.10 26.97 -16.29
C MET A 33 -11.49 26.90 -17.77
N GLY A 34 -12.69 27.39 -18.10
CA GLY A 34 -13.11 27.64 -19.49
C GLY A 34 -14.54 27.20 -19.81
N LYS A 35 -15.50 28.12 -19.65
CA LYS A 35 -16.84 28.07 -20.28
C LYS A 35 -16.80 28.82 -21.62
N SER A 36 -17.78 28.46 -22.47
CA SER A 36 -18.37 29.22 -23.60
C SER A 36 -17.83 28.91 -25.02
N GLY A 37 -18.76 28.84 -25.99
CA GLY A 37 -18.44 29.03 -27.40
C GLY A 37 -19.01 28.00 -28.38
N SER A 38 -20.27 28.21 -28.76
CA SER A 38 -21.03 27.57 -29.86
C SER A 38 -20.28 27.45 -31.21
N LYS A 39 -20.48 26.33 -31.94
CA LYS A 39 -21.25 26.27 -33.21
C LYS A 39 -21.03 24.95 -33.95
N ARG A 40 -22.14 24.24 -34.18
CA ARG A 40 -22.28 23.16 -35.17
C ARG A 40 -22.18 23.74 -36.58
N LYS A 41 -21.43 23.07 -37.47
CA LYS A 41 -21.64 23.12 -38.92
C LYS A 41 -21.58 21.70 -39.47
N ALA A 42 -22.57 21.40 -40.30
CA ALA A 42 -22.85 20.12 -40.92
C ALA A 42 -22.41 20.09 -42.40
N LEU A 43 -22.40 18.86 -42.93
CA LEU A 43 -22.42 18.41 -44.34
C LEU A 43 -21.08 18.32 -45.11
N PRO A 44 -20.98 17.49 -46.17
CA PRO A 44 -21.78 16.30 -46.55
C PRO A 44 -20.94 15.06 -46.97
N SER A 45 -21.66 13.94 -47.07
CA SER A 45 -21.34 12.71 -47.79
C SER A 45 -21.07 12.92 -49.29
N GLN A 46 -20.03 12.29 -49.84
CA GLN A 46 -20.06 11.75 -51.21
C GLN A 46 -19.20 10.48 -51.34
N GLN A 47 -19.82 9.48 -51.97
CA GLN A 47 -19.24 8.24 -52.47
C GLN A 47 -18.28 8.54 -53.63
N THR A 48 -17.21 7.75 -53.76
CA THR A 48 -16.86 7.08 -55.03
C THR A 48 -15.83 5.99 -54.74
N ALA A 49 -16.18 4.76 -55.13
CA ALA A 49 -15.24 3.66 -55.25
C ALA A 49 -14.26 3.96 -56.39
N ASN A 50 -12.96 3.69 -56.18
CA ASN A 50 -12.05 3.42 -57.28
C ASN A 50 -11.00 2.38 -56.86
N LYS A 51 -10.95 1.32 -57.64
CA LYS A 51 -9.94 0.26 -57.62
C LYS A 51 -8.60 0.85 -58.02
N SER A 52 -7.58 0.70 -57.19
CA SER A 52 -6.19 0.74 -57.64
C SER A 52 -5.37 -0.30 -56.86
N LYS A 53 -4.99 -1.37 -57.55
CA LYS A 53 -3.88 -2.24 -57.16
C LYS A 53 -2.60 -1.40 -57.17
N SER A 54 -1.93 -1.28 -56.03
CA SER A 54 -0.50 -0.97 -56.00
C SER A 54 0.14 -1.70 -54.83
N ASN A 55 1.01 -2.66 -55.18
CA ASN A 55 2.02 -3.20 -54.30
C ASN A 55 2.81 -2.05 -53.67
N LYS A 56 2.66 -1.87 -52.36
CA LYS A 56 3.64 -1.23 -51.50
C LYS A 56 3.70 -2.08 -50.23
N GLU A 57 4.81 -2.80 -50.09
CA GLU A 57 5.25 -3.37 -48.84
C GLU A 57 5.36 -2.23 -47.82
N SER A 58 4.31 -2.04 -47.05
CA SER A 58 4.37 -1.31 -45.79
C SER A 58 4.92 -2.26 -44.74
N ASN A 59 6.08 -1.93 -44.18
CA ASN A 59 6.53 -2.41 -42.87
C ASN A 59 5.40 -2.17 -41.84
N ASN A 60 4.49 -3.12 -41.70
CA ASN A 60 3.52 -3.17 -40.62
C ASN A 60 4.16 -3.98 -39.49
N ASP A 61 4.40 -3.34 -38.35
CA ASP A 61 4.76 -4.02 -37.11
C ASP A 61 3.71 -5.11 -36.82
N GLY A 62 4.08 -6.36 -37.11
CA GLY A 62 3.17 -7.51 -37.23
C GLY A 62 2.47 -7.88 -35.92
N VAL A 63 1.29 -7.29 -35.70
CA VAL A 63 0.35 -7.72 -34.66
C VAL A 63 -0.67 -8.66 -35.28
N LEU A 64 -0.70 -9.89 -34.76
CA LEU A 64 -1.65 -10.91 -35.16
C LEU A 64 -2.98 -10.64 -34.44
N LEU A 65 -3.96 -10.14 -35.16
CA LEU A 65 -5.32 -10.03 -34.63
C LEU A 65 -6.00 -11.40 -34.66
N PRO A 66 -6.94 -11.68 -33.73
CA PRO A 66 -7.76 -12.88 -33.78
C PRO A 66 -8.44 -13.07 -35.13
N GLN A 67 -8.60 -14.33 -35.55
CA GLN A 67 -9.31 -14.66 -36.78
C GLN A 67 -10.79 -14.27 -36.69
N ALA A 68 -11.42 -14.01 -37.83
CA ALA A 68 -12.86 -13.77 -37.88
C ALA A 68 -13.64 -15.07 -37.63
N PHE A 69 -14.81 -14.97 -37.01
CA PHE A 69 -15.68 -16.13 -36.82
C PHE A 69 -16.24 -16.59 -38.18
N PRO A 70 -16.29 -17.89 -38.48
CA PRO A 70 -16.81 -18.37 -39.77
C PRO A 70 -18.29 -18.01 -39.95
N SER A 71 -18.60 -17.24 -40.99
CA SER A 71 -19.96 -16.70 -41.22
C SER A 71 -21.03 -17.74 -41.54
N HIS A 72 -20.63 -18.94 -41.97
CA HIS A 72 -21.54 -20.03 -42.33
C HIS A 72 -21.99 -20.86 -41.12
N LEU A 73 -21.33 -20.70 -39.96
CA LEU A 73 -21.65 -21.46 -38.76
C LEU A 73 -22.75 -20.78 -37.94
N PRO A 74 -23.69 -21.56 -37.37
CA PRO A 74 -24.79 -20.99 -36.60
C PRO A 74 -24.25 -20.30 -35.34
N GLN A 75 -24.74 -19.09 -35.06
CA GLN A 75 -24.44 -18.35 -33.84
C GLN A 75 -25.66 -18.32 -32.93
N PRO A 76 -25.47 -18.28 -31.60
CA PRO A 76 -26.57 -18.07 -30.67
C PRO A 76 -27.16 -16.66 -30.85
N PRO A 77 -28.42 -16.42 -30.42
CA PRO A 77 -29.01 -15.08 -30.46
C PRO A 77 -28.13 -14.05 -29.73
N LYS A 78 -28.23 -12.78 -30.14
CA LYS A 78 -27.52 -11.69 -29.45
C LYS A 78 -27.93 -11.70 -27.97
N GLY A 79 -26.95 -11.76 -27.08
CA GLY A 79 -27.20 -11.89 -25.65
C GLY A 79 -27.13 -13.31 -25.10
N TYR A 80 -26.49 -14.24 -25.81
CA TYR A 80 -26.21 -15.60 -25.34
C TYR A 80 -24.74 -15.98 -25.57
N PHE A 81 -24.28 -17.00 -24.83
CA PHE A 81 -22.93 -17.54 -25.00
C PHE A 81 -22.95 -18.72 -25.96
N LEU A 82 -21.91 -18.82 -26.77
CA LEU A 82 -21.59 -20.02 -27.53
C LEU A 82 -20.95 -21.06 -26.59
N ARG A 83 -21.47 -22.29 -26.58
CA ARG A 83 -21.10 -23.39 -25.65
C ARG A 83 -20.91 -24.71 -26.38
N ASP A 84 -20.25 -25.67 -25.73
CA ASP A 84 -20.08 -27.05 -26.23
C ASP A 84 -21.36 -27.91 -26.11
N GLU A 85 -22.47 -27.39 -26.63
CA GLU A 85 -23.80 -27.95 -26.48
C GLU A 85 -24.56 -27.84 -27.81
N PRO A 86 -25.40 -28.83 -28.18
CA PRO A 86 -26.28 -28.70 -29.33
C PRO A 86 -27.23 -27.49 -29.20
N PRO A 87 -27.58 -26.79 -30.28
CA PRO A 87 -27.17 -27.02 -31.67
C PRO A 87 -25.82 -26.38 -32.06
N TYR A 88 -25.11 -25.72 -31.15
CA TYR A 88 -23.94 -24.88 -31.46
C TYR A 88 -22.58 -25.53 -31.20
N ARG A 89 -22.54 -26.83 -30.89
CA ARG A 89 -21.31 -27.57 -30.58
C ARG A 89 -20.22 -27.41 -31.65
N ASP A 90 -20.57 -27.53 -32.92
CA ASP A 90 -19.58 -27.41 -34.01
C ASP A 90 -19.10 -25.97 -34.16
N SER A 91 -20.01 -25.00 -34.06
CA SER A 91 -19.68 -23.57 -33.99
C SER A 91 -18.71 -23.26 -32.85
N PHE A 92 -18.90 -23.86 -31.68
CA PHE A 92 -18.03 -23.66 -30.51
C PHE A 92 -16.63 -24.21 -30.77
N LYS A 93 -16.51 -25.43 -31.33
CA LYS A 93 -15.22 -26.04 -31.69
C LYS A 93 -14.47 -25.20 -32.72
N GLU A 94 -15.15 -24.71 -33.75
CA GLU A 94 -14.57 -23.82 -34.75
C GLU A 94 -14.17 -22.47 -34.16
N ALA A 95 -14.94 -21.95 -33.19
CA ALA A 95 -14.56 -20.75 -32.46
C ALA A 95 -13.19 -20.90 -31.79
N LEU A 96 -12.93 -22.05 -31.16
CA LEU A 96 -11.66 -22.36 -30.48
C LEU A 96 -10.47 -22.50 -31.45
N LEU A 97 -10.71 -22.92 -32.69
CA LEU A 97 -9.67 -23.05 -33.72
C LEU A 97 -9.40 -21.73 -34.46
N GLY A 98 -10.36 -20.81 -34.46
CA GLY A 98 -10.31 -19.53 -35.16
C GLY A 98 -10.18 -18.34 -34.19
N PRO A 99 -11.27 -17.61 -33.91
CA PRO A 99 -11.23 -16.39 -33.10
C PRO A 99 -10.65 -16.56 -31.69
N TYR A 100 -10.81 -17.74 -31.08
CA TYR A 100 -10.31 -18.05 -29.74
C TYR A 100 -9.08 -18.95 -29.77
N GLU A 101 -8.33 -18.97 -30.88
CA GLU A 101 -7.05 -19.67 -30.94
C GLU A 101 -6.14 -19.23 -29.79
N GLY A 102 -5.47 -20.20 -29.15
CA GLY A 102 -4.66 -19.94 -27.96
C GLY A 102 -5.40 -20.05 -26.63
N PHE A 103 -6.72 -20.27 -26.64
CA PHE A 103 -7.42 -20.84 -25.48
C PHE A 103 -7.29 -22.36 -25.48
N ALA A 104 -6.91 -22.94 -24.34
CA ALA A 104 -6.89 -24.40 -24.14
C ALA A 104 -7.43 -24.76 -22.76
N ALA A 105 -7.94 -25.98 -22.60
CA ALA A 105 -8.40 -26.50 -21.33
C ALA A 105 -8.02 -27.98 -21.17
N ASP A 106 -7.71 -28.38 -19.95
CA ASP A 106 -7.45 -29.75 -19.53
C ASP A 106 -8.45 -30.13 -18.43
N ASP A 107 -9.09 -31.28 -18.55
CA ASP A 107 -9.91 -31.84 -17.49
C ASP A 107 -9.05 -32.49 -16.38
N ALA A 108 -9.69 -32.91 -15.29
CA ALA A 108 -8.98 -33.54 -14.18
C ALA A 108 -8.24 -34.83 -14.59
N ALA A 109 -8.79 -35.60 -15.55
CA ALA A 109 -8.17 -36.83 -16.02
C ALA A 109 -6.85 -36.53 -16.76
N ALA A 110 -6.84 -35.54 -17.65
CA ALA A 110 -5.68 -35.10 -18.40
C ALA A 110 -4.56 -34.53 -17.53
N LEU A 111 -4.91 -33.95 -16.36
CA LEU A 111 -3.95 -33.45 -15.37
C LEU A 111 -3.41 -34.56 -14.45
N ASN A 112 -4.21 -35.59 -14.18
CA ASN A 112 -3.80 -36.75 -13.37
C ASN A 112 -2.90 -37.72 -14.15
N SER A 113 -3.19 -37.94 -15.43
CA SER A 113 -2.50 -38.94 -16.26
C SER A 113 -1.14 -38.48 -16.80
N PHE A 114 -0.71 -37.26 -16.47
CA PHE A 114 0.52 -36.66 -16.98
C PHE A 114 1.71 -36.98 -16.07
N SER A 115 2.06 -38.27 -15.96
CA SER A 115 3.32 -38.73 -15.35
C SER A 115 4.31 -39.14 -16.43
N SER A 116 5.58 -38.72 -16.30
CA SER A 116 6.66 -39.22 -17.17
C SER A 116 7.01 -40.64 -16.75
N PRO A 117 7.33 -41.58 -17.66
CA PRO A 117 7.74 -42.93 -17.31
C PRO A 117 8.99 -43.00 -16.40
N THR A 118 9.77 -41.91 -16.34
CA THR A 118 11.06 -41.82 -15.64
C THR A 118 11.00 -41.09 -14.29
N GLU A 119 9.88 -40.45 -13.94
CA GLU A 119 9.70 -39.72 -12.67
C GLU A 119 8.41 -40.22 -12.00
N GLY A 120 8.52 -40.89 -10.86
CA GLY A 120 7.39 -41.49 -10.14
C GLY A 120 6.24 -40.51 -9.84
N ASP A 121 5.01 -41.04 -9.77
CA ASP A 121 3.74 -40.42 -9.32
C ASP A 121 3.66 -38.87 -9.33
N GLY A 122 3.89 -38.26 -10.50
CA GLY A 122 3.98 -36.81 -10.69
C GLY A 122 2.70 -36.07 -11.12
N GLY A 123 1.52 -36.72 -11.04
CA GLY A 123 0.23 -36.09 -11.41
C GLY A 123 -0.26 -35.05 -10.40
N ILE A 124 -1.16 -34.14 -10.83
CA ILE A 124 -1.72 -33.11 -9.94
C ILE A 124 -2.75 -33.74 -8.98
N LYS A 125 -2.39 -33.86 -7.70
CA LYS A 125 -3.27 -34.43 -6.66
C LYS A 125 -4.25 -33.40 -6.12
N GLU A 126 -5.48 -33.37 -6.64
CA GLU A 126 -6.51 -32.39 -6.25
C GLU A 126 -6.73 -32.30 -4.72
N ARG A 127 -6.77 -33.42 -3.99
CA ARG A 127 -6.97 -33.42 -2.53
C ARG A 127 -5.87 -32.65 -1.79
N THR A 128 -4.63 -32.76 -2.26
CA THR A 128 -3.48 -32.02 -1.69
C THR A 128 -3.65 -30.53 -1.91
N ILE A 129 -4.06 -30.13 -3.11
CA ILE A 129 -4.33 -28.72 -3.44
C ILE A 129 -5.50 -28.18 -2.62
N GLN A 130 -6.61 -28.90 -2.54
CA GLN A 130 -7.77 -28.53 -1.72
C GLN A 130 -7.38 -28.35 -0.24
N SER A 131 -6.68 -29.34 0.35
CA SER A 131 -6.25 -29.28 1.75
C SER A 131 -5.35 -28.07 2.02
N SER A 132 -4.46 -27.77 1.07
CA SER A 132 -3.57 -26.61 1.14
C SER A 132 -4.34 -25.28 1.09
N LEU A 133 -5.29 -25.15 0.16
CA LEU A 133 -6.15 -23.97 0.03
C LEU A 133 -7.02 -23.75 1.27
N GLU A 134 -7.59 -24.81 1.84
CA GLU A 134 -8.33 -24.74 3.10
C GLU A 134 -7.44 -24.35 4.28
N SER A 135 -6.21 -24.86 4.34
CA SER A 135 -5.22 -24.49 5.35
C SER A 135 -4.87 -23.01 5.27
N MET A 136 -4.62 -22.50 4.06
CA MET A 136 -4.41 -21.07 3.82
C MET A 136 -5.62 -20.23 4.23
N MET A 137 -6.85 -20.70 3.96
CA MET A 137 -8.08 -20.06 4.39
C MET A 137 -8.19 -19.97 5.92
N ARG A 138 -7.97 -21.08 6.63
CA ARG A 138 -7.95 -21.09 8.12
C ARG A 138 -6.84 -20.20 8.68
N GLY A 139 -5.72 -20.08 7.96
CA GLY A 139 -4.61 -19.18 8.31
C GLY A 139 -4.87 -17.70 8.03
N GLY A 140 -6.02 -17.32 7.45
CA GLY A 140 -6.38 -15.93 7.17
C GLY A 140 -5.70 -15.31 5.94
N HIS A 141 -5.19 -16.14 5.02
CA HIS A 141 -4.44 -15.68 3.85
C HIS A 141 -5.31 -15.01 2.78
N PHE A 142 -6.60 -15.36 2.71
CA PHE A 142 -7.53 -14.83 1.73
C PHE A 142 -8.22 -13.58 2.25
N ARG A 143 -8.06 -12.47 1.53
CA ARG A 143 -8.57 -11.17 1.98
C ARG A 143 -9.29 -10.44 0.85
N THR A 144 -10.29 -9.63 1.21
CA THR A 144 -10.95 -8.74 0.27
C THR A 144 -10.02 -7.60 -0.08
N ASP A 145 -9.83 -7.37 -1.38
CA ASP A 145 -8.97 -6.30 -1.86
C ASP A 145 -9.74 -4.99 -1.95
N VAL A 146 -9.12 -3.90 -1.46
CA VAL A 146 -9.60 -2.54 -1.68
C VAL A 146 -8.83 -1.93 -2.85
N THR A 147 -9.49 -1.92 -4.00
CA THR A 147 -8.93 -1.46 -5.29
C THR A 147 -9.31 -0.02 -5.57
N GLN A 148 -8.64 0.58 -6.55
CA GLN A 148 -8.93 1.91 -7.07
C GLN A 148 -8.79 1.89 -8.61
N PRO A 149 -9.76 1.30 -9.34
CA PRO A 149 -9.65 0.96 -10.77
C PRO A 149 -9.28 2.13 -11.68
N PHE A 150 -9.72 3.35 -11.35
CA PHE A 150 -9.49 4.56 -12.14
C PHE A 150 -8.28 5.38 -11.66
N GLY A 151 -7.43 4.79 -10.83
CA GLY A 151 -6.19 5.37 -10.35
C GLY A 151 -6.36 6.27 -9.12
N LEU A 152 -5.22 6.74 -8.60
CA LEU A 152 -5.16 7.50 -7.35
C LEU A 152 -6.04 8.76 -7.39
N GLY A 153 -6.86 8.95 -6.36
CA GLY A 153 -7.81 10.06 -6.26
C GLY A 153 -9.16 9.81 -6.94
N THR A 154 -9.48 8.55 -7.24
CA THR A 154 -10.82 8.10 -7.65
C THR A 154 -11.47 7.25 -6.56
N LYS A 155 -12.73 6.83 -6.71
CA LYS A 155 -13.40 6.02 -5.68
C LYS A 155 -12.73 4.67 -5.51
N CYS A 156 -12.54 4.25 -4.26
CA CYS A 156 -12.14 2.89 -3.96
C CYS A 156 -13.31 1.90 -4.09
N ALA A 157 -13.00 0.63 -4.34
CA ALA A 157 -13.98 -0.44 -4.48
C ALA A 157 -13.48 -1.74 -3.86
N LYS A 158 -14.36 -2.46 -3.15
CA LYS A 158 -14.11 -3.81 -2.65
C LYS A 158 -14.26 -4.81 -3.79
N THR A 159 -13.42 -5.83 -3.81
CA THR A 159 -13.61 -6.98 -4.68
C THR A 159 -14.62 -7.95 -4.06
N TYR A 160 -15.46 -8.57 -4.89
CA TYR A 160 -16.31 -9.68 -4.44
C TYR A 160 -15.50 -10.95 -4.14
N VAL A 161 -14.33 -11.05 -4.76
CA VAL A 161 -13.39 -12.16 -4.60
C VAL A 161 -12.41 -11.85 -3.48
N THR A 162 -12.18 -12.82 -2.61
CA THR A 162 -11.06 -12.79 -1.66
C THR A 162 -9.83 -13.44 -2.28
N ARG A 163 -8.65 -12.85 -2.10
CA ARG A 163 -7.43 -13.29 -2.78
C ARG A 163 -6.25 -13.47 -1.84
N CYS A 164 -5.32 -14.31 -2.28
CA CYS A 164 -3.99 -14.46 -1.72
C CYS A 164 -2.99 -14.45 -2.88
N LEU A 165 -1.85 -13.77 -2.70
CA LEU A 165 -0.75 -13.80 -3.66
C LEU A 165 0.38 -14.66 -3.09
N VAL A 166 0.79 -15.68 -3.83
CA VAL A 166 2.01 -16.45 -3.57
C VAL A 166 2.97 -16.30 -4.75
N GLY A 167 4.27 -16.44 -4.53
CA GLY A 167 5.22 -16.28 -5.63
C GLY A 167 6.68 -16.28 -5.23
N ALA A 168 7.52 -15.93 -6.19
CA ALA A 168 8.94 -15.74 -5.99
C ALA A 168 9.22 -14.66 -4.93
N LYS A 169 10.33 -14.84 -4.22
CA LYS A 169 10.73 -13.98 -3.10
C LYS A 169 10.83 -12.51 -3.55
N GLY A 170 10.12 -11.63 -2.85
CA GLY A 170 10.11 -10.19 -3.13
C GLY A 170 9.32 -9.74 -4.35
N THR A 171 8.56 -10.64 -4.95
CA THR A 171 7.67 -10.30 -6.06
C THR A 171 6.33 -9.73 -5.56
N THR A 172 5.78 -8.79 -6.32
CA THR A 172 4.49 -8.15 -6.06
C THR A 172 3.63 -8.13 -7.30
N TYR A 173 2.31 -8.20 -7.16
CA TYR A 173 1.39 -8.09 -8.29
C TYR A 173 0.60 -6.78 -8.21
N LYS A 174 0.58 -5.99 -9.29
CA LYS A 174 -0.18 -4.74 -9.33
C LYS A 174 -1.39 -4.88 -10.26
N TYR A 175 -2.57 -4.57 -9.73
CA TYR A 175 -3.80 -4.54 -10.51
C TYR A 175 -4.77 -3.53 -9.90
N LEU A 176 -5.54 -2.83 -10.75
CA LEU A 176 -6.58 -1.87 -10.35
C LEU A 176 -6.13 -0.88 -9.23
N GLY A 177 -4.90 -0.38 -9.28
CA GLY A 177 -4.38 0.60 -8.30
C GLY A 177 -3.92 0.01 -6.95
N LEU A 178 -4.00 -1.31 -6.76
CA LEU A 178 -3.47 -2.03 -5.60
C LEU A 178 -2.20 -2.81 -5.99
N ARG A 179 -1.17 -2.77 -5.15
CA ARG A 179 -0.01 -3.67 -5.23
C ARG A 179 -0.12 -4.73 -4.12
N MET A 180 -0.33 -5.98 -4.50
CA MET A 180 -0.32 -7.14 -3.61
C MET A 180 1.10 -7.66 -3.42
N PHE A 181 1.42 -8.15 -2.22
CA PHE A 181 2.74 -8.62 -1.85
C PHE A 181 2.71 -10.14 -1.67
N ALA A 182 3.65 -10.85 -2.31
CA ALA A 182 3.60 -12.30 -2.34
C ALA A 182 4.05 -12.93 -1.02
N HIS A 183 3.36 -13.98 -0.60
CA HIS A 183 3.91 -14.99 0.29
C HIS A 183 4.97 -15.78 -0.49
N PRO A 184 6.21 -15.88 0.02
CA PRO A 184 7.28 -16.59 -0.69
C PRO A 184 7.02 -18.09 -0.72
N TRP A 185 7.11 -18.71 -1.90
CA TRP A 185 6.90 -20.15 -2.09
C TRP A 185 8.18 -21.02 -2.12
N THR A 186 9.36 -20.39 -1.92
CA THR A 186 10.68 -21.04 -1.93
C THR A 186 11.52 -20.56 -0.76
N ALA A 187 12.25 -21.47 -0.11
CA ALA A 187 13.24 -21.13 0.92
C ALA A 187 14.45 -20.45 0.29
N GLY A 188 15.10 -19.53 1.03
CA GLY A 188 16.35 -18.93 0.60
C GLY A 188 17.47 -19.97 0.49
N LYS A 189 17.89 -20.32 -0.73
CA LYS A 189 19.32 -20.41 -1.02
C LYS A 189 19.70 -19.10 -1.69
N SER A 190 20.74 -18.45 -1.19
CA SER A 190 21.36 -17.31 -1.85
C SER A 190 21.60 -17.69 -3.32
N SER A 191 21.19 -16.82 -4.23
CA SER A 191 21.34 -16.99 -5.67
C SER A 191 22.83 -17.02 -6.03
N ASN A 192 23.48 -18.18 -5.89
CA ASN A 192 24.82 -18.45 -6.40
C ASN A 192 25.12 -19.92 -6.73
N GLU A 193 24.18 -20.86 -6.55
CA GLU A 193 24.38 -22.23 -7.00
C GLU A 193 23.08 -22.80 -7.61
N ILE A 194 22.91 -22.57 -8.91
CA ILE A 194 22.24 -23.54 -9.78
C ILE A 194 23.36 -24.09 -10.67
N ASN A 195 23.87 -25.26 -10.30
CA ASN A 195 24.59 -26.12 -11.23
C ASN A 195 23.54 -26.81 -12.10
N ASP A 196 23.39 -26.36 -13.34
CA ASP A 196 22.72 -27.14 -14.39
C ASP A 196 23.76 -28.05 -15.03
N ASN A 197 23.67 -29.34 -14.72
CA ASN A 197 24.03 -30.39 -15.66
C ASN A 197 22.72 -30.85 -16.30
N THR A 198 22.49 -30.48 -17.57
CA THR A 198 22.04 -31.39 -18.65
C THR A 198 21.90 -30.63 -19.97
N ASP A 199 22.40 -31.28 -21.01
CA ASP A 199 22.75 -30.85 -22.37
C ASP A 199 21.66 -30.23 -23.28
N GLY A 200 22.07 -29.27 -24.14
CA GLY A 200 21.38 -28.93 -25.41
C GLY A 200 21.33 -27.43 -25.76
N PRO A 201 21.64 -26.97 -27.00
CA PRO A 201 22.40 -25.74 -27.22
C PRO A 201 21.54 -24.46 -27.27
N ILE A 202 21.88 -23.48 -26.42
CA ILE A 202 21.40 -22.10 -26.53
C ILE A 202 22.56 -21.19 -26.95
N ASN A 203 22.28 -20.47 -28.04
CA ASN A 203 23.12 -19.51 -28.74
C ASN A 203 23.86 -18.55 -27.79
N SER A 204 25.18 -18.53 -27.91
CA SER A 204 26.10 -17.74 -27.11
C SER A 204 26.16 -16.30 -27.63
N ASN A 205 25.69 -15.35 -26.82
CA ASN A 205 26.16 -13.97 -26.83
C ASN A 205 25.84 -13.29 -25.48
N VAL A 206 26.51 -13.74 -24.42
CA VAL A 206 26.58 -13.01 -23.15
C VAL A 206 28.04 -12.62 -22.89
N ASN A 207 28.26 -11.31 -22.90
CA ASN A 207 29.55 -10.67 -22.66
C ASN A 207 30.14 -11.06 -21.29
N LYS A 208 31.33 -11.68 -21.33
CA LYS A 208 32.22 -11.91 -20.19
C LYS A 208 32.52 -10.58 -19.47
N ARG A 209 32.04 -10.40 -18.23
CA ARG A 209 32.50 -9.33 -17.34
C ARG A 209 33.44 -9.91 -16.28
N ARG A 210 34.74 -9.63 -16.47
CA ARG A 210 35.87 -10.05 -15.64
C ARG A 210 35.63 -9.74 -14.15
N LYS A 211 35.76 -10.77 -13.31
CA LYS A 211 36.01 -10.63 -11.86
C LYS A 211 37.28 -9.80 -11.67
N ARG A 212 37.17 -8.70 -10.93
CA ARG A 212 38.31 -7.92 -10.46
C ARG A 212 38.31 -8.03 -8.94
N THR A 213 39.18 -8.87 -8.42
CA THR A 213 39.47 -9.05 -7.00
C THR A 213 40.24 -7.82 -6.52
N ASN A 214 39.67 -7.07 -5.57
CA ASN A 214 40.44 -6.14 -4.76
C ASN A 214 40.87 -6.88 -3.50
N TYR A 215 42.16 -7.19 -3.45
CA TYR A 215 42.87 -7.47 -2.20
C TYR A 215 42.82 -6.21 -1.35
N ASP A 216 42.24 -6.29 -0.15
CA ASP A 216 42.52 -5.31 0.90
C ASP A 216 43.38 -5.96 1.99
N ARG A 217 44.39 -5.19 2.39
CA ARG A 217 45.59 -5.60 3.09
C ARG A 217 45.49 -5.09 4.51
N SER A 218 44.79 -5.82 5.37
CA SER A 218 44.97 -5.71 6.82
C SER A 218 44.57 -7.02 7.49
N GLY A 219 45.56 -7.83 7.82
CA GLY A 219 45.37 -9.01 8.65
C GLY A 219 44.89 -8.61 10.04
N ARG A 220 43.61 -8.87 10.32
CA ARG A 220 43.08 -9.06 11.67
C ARG A 220 41.92 -10.05 11.59
N LYS A 221 42.15 -11.23 12.17
CA LYS A 221 41.10 -12.20 12.47
C LYS A 221 40.18 -11.56 13.51
N ASN A 222 38.94 -11.26 13.12
CA ASN A 222 37.85 -11.05 14.06
C ASN A 222 36.90 -12.24 13.91
N ASN A 223 36.61 -12.89 15.03
CA ASN A 223 35.66 -13.99 15.16
C ASN A 223 34.28 -13.59 14.59
N PRO A 224 33.51 -14.54 14.01
CA PRO A 224 32.11 -14.31 13.72
C PRO A 224 31.34 -14.31 15.05
N ASP A 225 31.03 -13.12 15.56
CA ASP A 225 29.94 -12.98 16.53
C ASP A 225 28.62 -13.35 15.83
N GLU A 226 27.82 -14.11 16.57
CA GLU A 226 26.52 -14.68 16.23
C GLU A 226 25.59 -13.65 15.59
N GLY A 227 25.44 -13.73 14.27
CA GLY A 227 24.48 -12.96 13.50
C GLY A 227 23.11 -13.63 13.52
N ASP A 228 22.16 -12.95 14.17
CA ASP A 228 20.70 -13.08 14.09
C ASP A 228 20.20 -13.87 12.86
N GLY A 229 19.98 -15.18 13.06
CA GLY A 229 19.46 -16.10 12.06
C GLY A 229 17.97 -15.85 11.83
N CYS A 230 17.65 -14.91 10.94
CA CYS A 230 16.32 -14.82 10.34
C CYS A 230 16.11 -16.07 9.46
N HIS A 231 15.63 -17.16 10.06
CA HIS A 231 15.15 -18.31 9.30
C HIS A 231 13.99 -17.86 8.43
N ASP A 232 14.20 -17.82 7.10
CA ASP A 232 13.12 -17.62 6.13
C ASP A 232 12.09 -18.74 6.32
N VAL A 233 10.95 -18.44 6.95
CA VAL A 233 9.85 -19.40 7.10
C VAL A 233 9.12 -19.49 5.77
N VAL A 234 9.27 -20.62 5.08
CA VAL A 234 8.46 -20.93 3.89
C VAL A 234 7.12 -21.47 4.34
N ASP A 235 6.05 -20.91 3.79
CA ASP A 235 4.72 -21.48 3.93
C ASP A 235 4.65 -22.76 3.07
N GLU A 236 4.54 -23.91 3.74
CA GLU A 236 4.39 -25.23 3.10
C GLU A 236 3.26 -25.22 2.05
N ASN A 237 2.18 -24.49 2.31
CA ASN A 237 1.09 -24.34 1.36
C ASN A 237 1.52 -23.57 0.11
N ALA A 238 2.28 -22.50 0.26
CA ALA A 238 2.81 -21.76 -0.88
C ALA A 238 3.74 -22.64 -1.74
N SER A 239 4.53 -23.52 -1.13
CA SER A 239 5.33 -24.51 -1.86
C SER A 239 4.48 -25.55 -2.61
N ILE A 240 3.37 -26.04 -2.03
CA ILE A 240 2.42 -26.90 -2.76
C ILE A 240 1.86 -26.19 -4.00
N ILE A 241 1.50 -24.91 -3.88
CA ILE A 241 1.03 -24.11 -5.02
C ILE A 241 2.14 -23.89 -6.06
N HIS A 242 3.39 -23.75 -5.64
CA HIS A 242 4.52 -23.68 -6.57
C HIS A 242 4.73 -24.98 -7.35
N GLU A 243 4.64 -26.14 -6.69
CA GLU A 243 4.70 -27.44 -7.36
C GLU A 243 3.53 -27.64 -8.34
N LEU A 244 2.34 -27.17 -8.02
CA LEU A 244 1.23 -27.09 -8.97
C LEU A 244 1.62 -26.26 -10.21
N GLY A 245 2.23 -25.09 -10.02
CA GLY A 245 2.71 -24.23 -11.10
C GLY A 245 3.71 -24.93 -12.01
N LYS A 246 4.68 -25.66 -11.45
CA LYS A 246 5.66 -26.44 -12.22
C LYS A 246 5.00 -27.52 -13.07
N ASN A 247 4.01 -28.22 -12.54
CA ASN A 247 3.26 -29.23 -13.29
C ASN A 247 2.44 -28.59 -14.44
N LEU A 248 1.82 -27.43 -14.20
CA LEU A 248 1.12 -26.68 -15.24
C LEU A 248 2.07 -26.14 -16.33
N THR A 249 3.31 -25.76 -15.99
CA THR A 249 4.31 -25.37 -17.01
C THR A 249 4.56 -26.52 -18.00
N LYS A 250 4.60 -27.78 -17.55
CA LYS A 250 4.73 -28.93 -18.46
C LYS A 250 3.55 -29.04 -19.45
N ARG A 251 2.32 -28.75 -18.98
CA ARG A 251 1.11 -28.70 -19.82
C ARG A 251 1.13 -27.53 -20.80
N VAL A 252 1.54 -26.35 -20.34
CA VAL A 252 1.70 -25.16 -21.19
C VAL A 252 2.69 -25.44 -22.33
N SER A 253 3.80 -26.12 -22.08
CA SER A 253 4.74 -26.52 -23.14
C SER A 253 4.12 -27.43 -24.20
N LYS A 254 3.13 -28.26 -23.86
CA LYS A 254 2.39 -29.07 -24.84
C LYS A 254 1.43 -28.19 -25.64
N HIS A 255 0.60 -27.40 -24.96
CA HIS A 255 -0.41 -26.56 -25.62
C HIS A 255 0.22 -25.47 -26.51
N ALA A 256 1.31 -24.86 -26.07
CA ALA A 256 2.06 -23.88 -26.86
C ALA A 256 2.65 -24.49 -28.14
N ARG A 257 3.17 -25.73 -28.08
CA ARG A 257 3.64 -26.46 -29.28
C ARG A 257 2.52 -26.74 -30.26
N ASN A 258 1.35 -27.16 -29.78
CA ASN A 258 0.18 -27.40 -30.62
C ASN A 258 -0.28 -26.10 -31.30
N LEU A 259 -0.33 -24.98 -30.56
CA LEU A 259 -0.65 -23.66 -31.11
C LEU A 259 0.36 -23.23 -32.18
N ASP A 260 1.65 -23.40 -31.91
CA ASP A 260 2.72 -23.08 -32.84
C ASP A 260 2.62 -23.88 -34.13
N GLU A 261 2.35 -25.18 -34.03
CA GLU A 261 2.13 -26.05 -35.19
C GLU A 261 0.92 -25.61 -36.02
N ALA A 262 -0.21 -25.33 -35.36
CA ALA A 262 -1.42 -24.84 -36.03
C ALA A 262 -1.20 -23.49 -36.73
N ARG A 263 -0.40 -22.58 -36.13
CA ARG A 263 -0.01 -21.31 -36.75
C ARG A 263 0.92 -21.53 -37.94
N ARG A 264 1.91 -22.44 -37.82
CA ARG A 264 2.83 -22.80 -38.92
C ARG A 264 2.09 -23.38 -40.12
N GLN A 265 1.14 -24.29 -39.91
CA GLN A 265 0.33 -24.88 -40.98
C GLN A 265 -0.42 -23.82 -41.81
N ARG A 266 -0.83 -22.72 -41.18
CA ARG A 266 -1.52 -21.59 -41.83
C ARG A 266 -0.61 -20.43 -42.20
N ARG A 267 0.71 -20.58 -42.07
CA ARG A 267 1.72 -19.53 -42.33
C ARG A 267 1.53 -18.26 -41.49
N ALA A 268 0.99 -18.38 -40.28
CA ALA A 268 0.93 -17.31 -39.30
C ALA A 268 2.27 -17.17 -38.54
N PRO A 269 2.54 -16.01 -37.89
CA PRO A 269 3.73 -15.85 -37.06
C PRO A 269 3.85 -16.92 -35.98
N PRO A 270 5.07 -17.39 -35.66
CA PRO A 270 5.27 -18.40 -34.61
C PRO A 270 4.91 -17.84 -33.23
N THR A 271 4.63 -18.75 -32.31
CA THR A 271 4.40 -18.39 -30.90
C THR A 271 5.65 -17.75 -30.30
N ARG A 272 5.46 -16.72 -29.47
CA ARG A 272 6.55 -16.02 -28.76
C ARG A 272 6.54 -16.32 -27.26
N GLY A 273 5.54 -17.05 -26.81
CA GLY A 273 5.13 -17.05 -25.43
C GLY A 273 6.14 -17.65 -24.46
N ARG A 274 6.26 -16.99 -23.31
CA ARG A 274 7.04 -17.51 -22.18
C ARG A 274 6.15 -18.41 -21.34
N LEU A 275 6.71 -19.56 -20.95
CA LEU A 275 5.96 -20.69 -20.37
C LEU A 275 6.05 -20.76 -18.83
N ASN A 276 6.99 -20.00 -18.25
CA ASN A 276 7.26 -20.01 -16.82
C ASN A 276 6.39 -19.01 -16.05
N PHE A 277 6.24 -19.22 -14.75
CA PHE A 277 5.47 -18.36 -13.86
C PHE A 277 6.33 -17.90 -12.68
N ASP A 278 6.14 -16.66 -12.23
CA ASP A 278 6.81 -16.11 -11.05
C ASP A 278 5.85 -15.88 -9.87
N ILE A 279 4.54 -15.90 -10.13
CA ILE A 279 3.49 -15.78 -9.11
C ILE A 279 2.29 -16.69 -9.39
N CYS A 280 1.48 -16.88 -8.35
CA CYS A 280 0.11 -17.35 -8.44
C CYS A 280 -0.82 -16.43 -7.64
N LEU A 281 -1.82 -15.86 -8.32
CA LEU A 281 -2.92 -15.16 -7.68
C LEU A 281 -4.03 -16.17 -7.40
N ILE A 282 -4.20 -16.51 -6.14
CA ILE A 282 -5.20 -17.48 -5.70
C ILE A 282 -6.49 -16.73 -5.37
N ASN A 283 -7.59 -17.15 -5.97
CA ASN A 283 -8.91 -16.56 -5.81
C ASN A 283 -9.80 -17.56 -5.06
N ARG A 284 -10.49 -17.10 -4.00
CA ARG A 284 -11.61 -17.80 -3.37
C ARG A 284 -12.89 -17.05 -3.70
N MET A 285 -13.86 -17.75 -4.29
CA MET A 285 -15.10 -17.21 -4.80
C MET A 285 -16.29 -18.03 -4.30
N GLU A 286 -17.37 -17.34 -3.99
CA GLU A 286 -18.58 -17.93 -3.45
C GLU A 286 -19.77 -17.23 -4.10
N SER A 287 -20.80 -17.99 -4.49
CA SER A 287 -22.02 -17.40 -5.03
C SER A 287 -22.85 -16.80 -3.91
N SER A 288 -23.05 -15.49 -3.93
CA SER A 288 -23.85 -14.78 -2.93
C SER A 288 -24.92 -13.91 -3.58
N SER A 289 -25.81 -13.33 -2.76
CA SER A 289 -26.77 -12.31 -3.19
C SER A 289 -26.12 -11.00 -3.60
N ASP A 290 -24.91 -10.72 -3.12
CA ASP A 290 -24.18 -9.47 -3.37
C ASP A 290 -23.54 -9.43 -4.76
N LEU A 291 -23.37 -10.59 -5.40
CA LEU A 291 -22.88 -10.67 -6.77
C LEU A 291 -23.90 -10.06 -7.72
N LYS A 292 -23.41 -9.24 -8.65
CA LYS A 292 -24.26 -8.61 -9.66
C LYS A 292 -24.83 -9.67 -10.62
N PRO A 293 -26.12 -9.61 -10.95
CA PRO A 293 -26.66 -10.36 -12.08
C PRO A 293 -25.85 -10.06 -13.34
N TYR A 294 -25.56 -11.10 -14.12
CA TYR A 294 -24.92 -10.91 -15.41
C TYR A 294 -25.94 -10.34 -16.39
N VAL A 295 -25.58 -9.25 -17.08
CA VAL A 295 -26.39 -8.65 -18.14
C VAL A 295 -25.56 -8.62 -19.40
N PHE A 296 -26.11 -9.14 -20.50
CA PHE A 296 -25.48 -9.05 -21.81
C PHE A 296 -25.52 -7.61 -22.32
N GLY A 297 -24.35 -7.06 -22.66
CA GLY A 297 -24.21 -5.65 -23.06
C GLY A 297 -24.03 -4.73 -21.84
N GLY A 298 -22.92 -3.98 -21.81
CA GLY A 298 -22.62 -3.04 -20.74
C GLY A 298 -23.64 -1.90 -20.66
N GLU A 299 -24.02 -1.55 -19.43
CA GLU A 299 -24.68 -0.31 -18.99
C GLU A 299 -26.06 0.05 -19.60
N TYR A 300 -27.10 -0.21 -18.82
CA TYR A 300 -28.36 0.52 -18.88
C TYR A 300 -28.08 2.01 -18.61
N LYS A 301 -28.18 2.88 -19.64
CA LYS A 301 -28.31 4.32 -19.42
C LYS A 301 -29.66 4.58 -18.77
N GLY A 302 -29.64 4.93 -17.50
CA GLY A 302 -30.81 5.35 -16.76
C GLY A 302 -31.54 6.47 -17.48
N THR A 303 -32.79 6.23 -17.83
CA THR A 303 -33.80 7.28 -17.95
C THR A 303 -34.94 6.95 -17.01
N ASN A 304 -35.21 7.93 -16.16
CA ASN A 304 -36.27 8.10 -15.18
C ASN A 304 -37.38 7.03 -15.10
N GLY A 305 -37.55 6.51 -13.88
CA GLY A 305 -38.84 6.33 -13.22
C GLY A 305 -40.01 5.82 -14.05
N SER A 306 -40.15 4.51 -14.13
CA SER A 306 -41.45 3.87 -14.00
C SER A 306 -41.26 2.46 -13.43
N GLN A 307 -41.93 2.19 -12.31
CA GLN A 307 -42.26 0.82 -11.91
C GLN A 307 -43.03 0.19 -13.07
N SER A 308 -42.41 -0.69 -13.84
CA SER A 308 -43.12 -1.55 -14.78
C SER A 308 -42.59 -2.98 -14.71
N SER A 309 -43.50 -3.85 -14.30
CA SER A 309 -43.53 -5.29 -14.51
C SER A 309 -42.47 -6.15 -13.82
N ARG A 310 -42.89 -6.71 -12.68
CA ARG A 310 -42.57 -8.09 -12.29
C ARG A 310 -43.06 -9.01 -13.42
N ASN A 311 -42.17 -9.42 -14.31
CA ASN A 311 -42.18 -10.66 -15.10
C ASN A 311 -41.12 -10.52 -16.21
N GLY A 312 -40.00 -11.21 -16.05
CA GLY A 312 -38.85 -11.20 -16.95
C GLY A 312 -37.77 -12.14 -16.40
N ASP A 313 -38.10 -13.43 -16.40
CA ASP A 313 -37.33 -14.56 -15.84
C ASP A 313 -36.16 -15.00 -16.76
N ASP A 314 -35.61 -14.09 -17.56
CA ASP A 314 -34.83 -14.45 -18.76
C ASP A 314 -33.30 -14.42 -18.58
N ASN A 315 -32.80 -14.07 -17.39
CA ASN A 315 -31.40 -14.29 -17.03
C ASN A 315 -31.35 -15.41 -16.00
N ASN A 316 -31.15 -16.64 -16.47
CA ASN A 316 -31.12 -17.95 -15.79
C ASN A 316 -30.32 -18.03 -14.45
N GLY A 317 -30.61 -17.16 -13.46
CA GLY A 317 -29.90 -17.01 -12.20
C GLY A 317 -28.40 -16.66 -12.29
N THR A 318 -27.88 -16.28 -13.47
CA THR A 318 -26.43 -16.13 -13.68
C THR A 318 -25.89 -14.84 -13.07
N LYS A 319 -24.80 -14.96 -12.29
CA LYS A 319 -24.14 -13.85 -11.59
C LYS A 319 -22.68 -13.73 -11.96
N THR A 320 -22.13 -12.53 -11.85
CA THR A 320 -20.73 -12.22 -12.17
C THR A 320 -19.89 -12.12 -10.90
N SER A 321 -18.91 -13.01 -10.76
CA SER A 321 -17.91 -12.97 -9.68
C SER A 321 -16.74 -12.06 -10.01
N VAL A 322 -16.27 -12.13 -11.27
CA VAL A 322 -15.22 -11.24 -11.79
C VAL A 322 -15.67 -10.72 -13.14
N SER A 323 -15.85 -9.41 -13.29
CA SER A 323 -16.29 -8.77 -14.53
C SER A 323 -15.28 -8.90 -15.67
N TRP A 324 -15.72 -8.60 -16.90
CA TRP A 324 -14.88 -8.59 -18.09
C TRP A 324 -13.60 -7.78 -17.91
N HIS A 325 -12.46 -8.42 -18.09
CA HIS A 325 -11.14 -7.78 -18.00
C HIS A 325 -10.10 -8.54 -18.82
N ALA A 326 -8.96 -7.89 -19.05
CA ALA A 326 -7.70 -8.53 -19.42
C ALA A 326 -6.72 -8.36 -18.27
N ASP A 327 -5.82 -9.34 -18.11
CA ASP A 327 -4.87 -9.36 -17.01
C ASP A 327 -3.75 -8.33 -17.20
N SER A 328 -3.57 -7.45 -16.22
CA SER A 328 -2.57 -6.39 -16.26
C SER A 328 -1.20 -6.82 -15.71
N SER A 329 -0.15 -6.03 -16.00
CA SER A 329 1.22 -6.18 -15.47
C SER A 329 1.98 -7.45 -15.89
N LEU A 330 1.47 -8.17 -16.90
CA LEU A 330 2.08 -9.41 -17.39
C LEU A 330 3.11 -9.18 -18.48
N GLU A 331 4.17 -9.98 -18.48
CA GLU A 331 5.17 -10.01 -19.55
C GLU A 331 4.48 -10.23 -20.90
N HIS A 332 4.92 -9.51 -21.94
CA HIS A 332 4.27 -9.62 -23.24
C HIS A 332 4.34 -11.04 -23.78
N TYR A 333 3.21 -11.52 -24.31
CA TYR A 333 3.05 -12.88 -24.82
C TYR A 333 3.19 -13.98 -23.74
N SER A 334 3.26 -13.64 -22.46
CA SER A 334 3.30 -14.67 -21.41
C SER A 334 1.99 -15.43 -21.31
N THR A 335 2.10 -16.73 -21.03
CA THR A 335 0.93 -17.58 -20.80
C THR A 335 0.34 -17.30 -19.42
N ILE A 336 -1.00 -17.37 -19.32
CA ILE A 336 -1.71 -17.47 -18.04
C ILE A 336 -2.25 -18.91 -17.93
N ALA A 337 -1.95 -19.59 -16.81
CA ALA A 337 -2.53 -20.90 -16.52
C ALA A 337 -3.41 -20.80 -15.27
N VAL A 338 -4.59 -21.39 -15.31
CA VAL A 338 -5.54 -21.35 -14.21
C VAL A 338 -5.99 -22.75 -13.85
N TYR A 339 -5.55 -23.24 -12.70
CA TYR A 339 -6.12 -24.44 -12.09
C TYR A 339 -7.30 -24.05 -11.22
N GLN A 340 -8.33 -24.88 -11.16
CA GLN A 340 -9.47 -24.64 -10.29
C GLN A 340 -10.02 -25.89 -9.62
N THR A 341 -10.62 -25.71 -8.46
CA THR A 341 -11.24 -26.77 -7.67
C THR A 341 -12.45 -26.22 -6.90
N LEU A 342 -13.43 -27.09 -6.63
CA LEU A 342 -14.67 -26.76 -5.96
C LEU A 342 -14.73 -27.48 -4.60
N LEU A 343 -15.10 -26.74 -3.55
CA LEU A 343 -15.38 -27.28 -2.22
C LEU A 343 -16.87 -27.13 -1.88
N GLY A 344 -17.49 -28.18 -1.36
CA GLY A 344 -18.86 -28.12 -0.81
C GLY A 344 -20.00 -28.10 -1.83
N GLY A 345 -19.75 -28.31 -3.13
CA GLY A 345 -20.81 -28.52 -4.13
C GLY A 345 -21.38 -29.94 -4.11
N TYR A 346 -22.65 -30.12 -4.49
CA TYR A 346 -23.31 -31.43 -4.58
C TYR A 346 -22.48 -32.35 -5.51
N LYS A 347 -21.88 -33.41 -4.95
CA LYS A 347 -21.11 -34.37 -5.73
C LYS A 347 -22.10 -35.17 -6.57
N ILE A 348 -22.04 -35.03 -7.89
CA ILE A 348 -22.67 -36.00 -8.80
C ILE A 348 -21.91 -37.32 -8.61
N GLY A 349 -22.35 -38.11 -7.63
CA GLY A 349 -21.90 -39.48 -7.45
C GLY A 349 -22.53 -40.32 -8.53
N HIS A 350 -21.71 -41.02 -9.31
CA HIS A 350 -22.12 -42.21 -10.03
C HIS A 350 -22.87 -43.13 -9.05
N HIS A 351 -24.21 -43.15 -9.11
CA HIS A 351 -25.00 -44.12 -8.39
C HIS A 351 -24.74 -45.49 -9.03
N ASN A 352 -23.83 -46.26 -8.43
CA ASN A 352 -23.83 -47.69 -8.58
C ASN A 352 -25.21 -48.18 -8.15
N LYS A 353 -26.00 -48.65 -9.12
CA LYS A 353 -27.27 -49.34 -8.90
C LYS A 353 -27.01 -50.59 -8.03
N LYS A 354 -27.11 -50.45 -6.71
CA LYS A 354 -27.44 -51.58 -5.84
C LYS A 354 -28.96 -51.63 -5.74
N LYS A 355 -29.52 -52.65 -6.39
CA LYS A 355 -30.92 -53.09 -6.19
C LYS A 355 -31.03 -53.66 -4.78
N ASP A 356 -31.51 -52.86 -3.84
CA ASP A 356 -32.12 -53.40 -2.63
C ASP A 356 -33.64 -53.23 -2.76
N ARG A 357 -34.30 -54.36 -3.00
CA ARG A 357 -35.75 -54.49 -3.00
C ARG A 357 -36.21 -54.56 -1.55
N TYR A 358 -36.96 -53.58 -1.05
CA TYR A 358 -37.94 -53.80 0.02
C TYR A 358 -39.07 -52.77 -0.02
N ASN A 359 -40.30 -53.31 -0.10
CA ASN A 359 -41.64 -52.74 0.08
C ASN A 359 -42.02 -51.44 -0.63
N GLY A 360 -43.02 -51.58 -1.50
CA GLY A 360 -43.52 -50.52 -2.34
C GLY A 360 -44.40 -49.52 -1.61
N GLN A 361 -44.04 -48.25 -1.78
CA GLN A 361 -44.96 -47.14 -1.95
C GLN A 361 -44.19 -46.07 -2.73
N GLU A 362 -44.54 -45.93 -4.01
CA GLU A 362 -43.89 -45.02 -4.94
C GLU A 362 -44.43 -43.60 -4.69
N ILE A 363 -43.83 -42.89 -3.72
CA ILE A 363 -44.00 -41.44 -3.63
C ILE A 363 -43.08 -40.85 -4.71
N LYS A 364 -43.65 -40.52 -5.86
CA LYS A 364 -42.97 -39.71 -6.89
C LYS A 364 -42.86 -38.27 -6.39
N THR A 365 -41.85 -37.97 -5.58
CA THR A 365 -41.32 -36.61 -5.53
C THR A 365 -40.57 -36.38 -6.85
N LYS A 366 -41.14 -35.53 -7.72
CA LYS A 366 -40.37 -34.87 -8.77
C LYS A 366 -39.35 -33.97 -8.09
N GLU A 367 -38.20 -34.50 -7.72
CA GLU A 367 -37.05 -33.67 -7.39
C GLU A 367 -36.50 -33.12 -8.71
N ASN A 368 -36.54 -31.79 -8.84
CA ASN A 368 -35.95 -31.08 -9.97
C ASN A 368 -34.44 -31.36 -10.01
N GLU A 369 -33.98 -32.18 -10.96
CA GLU A 369 -32.54 -32.36 -11.29
C GLU A 369 -31.89 -31.04 -11.79
N ASP A 370 -32.67 -29.98 -12.01
CA ASP A 370 -32.26 -28.70 -12.62
C ASP A 370 -31.59 -27.68 -11.67
N SER A 371 -31.40 -27.96 -10.38
CA SER A 371 -30.94 -26.93 -9.41
C SER A 371 -29.46 -27.02 -9.00
N THR A 372 -28.59 -27.70 -9.75
CA THR A 372 -27.15 -27.72 -9.43
C THR A 372 -26.46 -26.46 -9.95
N GLY A 373 -25.88 -25.68 -9.03
CA GLY A 373 -25.16 -24.46 -9.37
C GLY A 373 -23.84 -24.76 -10.07
N GLN A 374 -23.47 -23.95 -11.07
CA GLN A 374 -22.30 -24.19 -11.92
C GLN A 374 -21.42 -22.95 -12.07
N TRP A 375 -20.11 -23.18 -12.27
CA TRP A 375 -19.10 -22.15 -12.49
C TRP A 375 -18.57 -22.19 -13.92
N TRP A 376 -18.43 -21.00 -14.51
CA TRP A 376 -18.02 -20.84 -15.91
C TRP A 376 -16.94 -19.76 -16.02
N VAL A 377 -16.04 -19.94 -16.98
CA VAL A 377 -15.26 -18.83 -17.55
C VAL A 377 -15.88 -18.45 -18.88
N ALA A 378 -16.18 -17.17 -19.07
CA ALA A 378 -16.62 -16.65 -20.36
C ALA A 378 -15.54 -15.75 -20.98
N LEU A 379 -15.44 -15.81 -22.30
CA LEU A 379 -14.36 -15.21 -23.10
C LEU A 379 -14.96 -14.41 -24.25
N ARG A 380 -14.40 -13.24 -24.55
CA ARG A 380 -14.79 -12.43 -25.70
C ARG A 380 -13.59 -11.84 -26.40
N VAL A 381 -13.71 -11.70 -27.72
CA VAL A 381 -12.72 -11.01 -28.53
C VAL A 381 -12.81 -9.51 -28.26
N ALA A 382 -11.68 -8.92 -27.87
CA ALA A 382 -11.56 -7.50 -27.57
C ALA A 382 -10.15 -7.01 -27.93
N HIS A 383 -10.01 -6.39 -29.10
CA HIS A 383 -8.71 -6.06 -29.69
C HIS A 383 -7.93 -5.07 -28.83
N HIS A 384 -6.65 -5.37 -28.59
CA HIS A 384 -5.75 -4.51 -27.82
C HIS A 384 -6.25 -4.22 -26.40
N SER A 385 -6.93 -5.19 -25.78
CA SER A 385 -7.34 -5.14 -24.38
C SER A 385 -6.15 -4.93 -23.45
N GLU A 386 -5.04 -5.59 -23.76
CA GLU A 386 -3.73 -5.41 -23.12
C GLU A 386 -2.61 -5.47 -24.17
N GLY A 387 -1.36 -5.40 -23.73
CA GLY A 387 -0.19 -5.51 -24.61
C GLY A 387 0.37 -4.16 -25.09
N PRO A 388 1.35 -4.17 -26.01
CA PRO A 388 2.09 -2.94 -26.40
C PRO A 388 1.18 -1.86 -27.01
N GLN A 389 0.16 -2.29 -27.75
CA GLN A 389 -0.77 -1.42 -28.47
C GLN A 389 -1.94 -0.90 -27.62
N ALA A 390 -2.18 -1.45 -26.43
CA ALA A 390 -3.26 -0.99 -25.55
C ALA A 390 -3.11 0.50 -25.15
N SER A 391 -1.88 1.03 -25.14
CA SER A 391 -1.59 2.42 -24.82
C SER A 391 -1.90 3.42 -25.95
N GLN A 392 -1.88 2.97 -27.22
CA GLN A 392 -2.11 3.83 -28.38
C GLN A 392 -3.58 4.26 -28.48
N ARG A 393 -4.52 3.42 -28.01
CA ARG A 393 -5.97 3.68 -28.04
C ARG A 393 -6.55 4.34 -26.79
N ARG A 394 -5.87 4.34 -25.63
CA ARG A 394 -6.31 5.11 -24.44
C ARG A 394 -6.30 6.64 -24.63
N ARG A 395 -5.94 7.13 -25.83
CA ARG A 395 -6.18 8.51 -26.27
C ARG A 395 -7.64 8.71 -26.71
N GLY A 396 -8.57 8.63 -25.77
CA GLY A 396 -9.88 9.29 -25.93
C GLY A 396 -11.11 8.48 -26.34
N THR A 397 -11.08 7.13 -26.41
CA THR A 397 -12.30 6.34 -26.64
C THR A 397 -12.60 5.35 -25.50
N ASN A 398 -13.89 5.14 -25.23
CA ASN A 398 -14.40 4.17 -24.25
C ASN A 398 -13.90 2.76 -24.58
N THR A 399 -13.60 1.97 -23.55
CA THR A 399 -13.17 0.56 -23.61
C THR A 399 -14.14 -0.37 -24.35
N GLU A 400 -15.35 0.08 -24.66
CA GLU A 400 -16.34 -0.64 -25.48
C GLU A 400 -15.96 -0.66 -26.97
N THR A 401 -15.21 0.33 -27.45
CA THR A 401 -14.82 0.45 -28.88
C THR A 401 -13.77 -0.57 -29.36
N SER A 402 -13.33 -1.48 -28.48
CA SER A 402 -12.42 -2.58 -28.81
C SER A 402 -13.11 -3.95 -28.88
N ILE A 403 -14.37 -4.07 -28.47
CA ILE A 403 -15.11 -5.34 -28.50
C ILE A 403 -15.47 -5.66 -29.95
N VAL A 404 -15.26 -6.90 -30.37
CA VAL A 404 -15.69 -7.39 -31.69
C VAL A 404 -17.09 -7.98 -31.52
N GLU A 405 -18.11 -7.22 -31.88
CA GLU A 405 -19.52 -7.64 -31.71
C GLU A 405 -19.91 -8.78 -32.66
N GLU A 406 -19.20 -8.93 -33.78
CA GLU A 406 -19.46 -9.95 -34.80
C GLU A 406 -19.05 -11.36 -34.35
N THR A 407 -18.20 -11.47 -33.31
CA THR A 407 -17.77 -12.75 -32.73
C THR A 407 -18.53 -13.00 -31.44
N SER A 408 -19.40 -14.02 -31.44
CA SER A 408 -20.14 -14.43 -30.25
C SER A 408 -19.21 -14.78 -29.08
N PRO A 409 -19.48 -14.28 -27.85
CA PRO A 409 -18.72 -14.68 -26.67
C PRO A 409 -18.92 -16.16 -26.37
N ILE A 410 -17.86 -16.85 -25.95
CA ILE A 410 -17.93 -18.27 -25.55
C ILE A 410 -18.02 -18.39 -24.03
N ALA A 411 -18.65 -19.47 -23.54
CA ALA A 411 -18.62 -19.86 -22.13
C ALA A 411 -18.16 -21.31 -22.00
N VAL A 412 -17.20 -21.54 -21.12
CA VAL A 412 -16.54 -22.84 -20.91
C VAL A 412 -16.84 -23.31 -19.50
N SER A 413 -17.45 -24.50 -19.40
CA SER A 413 -17.67 -25.15 -18.11
C SER A 413 -16.34 -25.64 -17.59
N LEU A 414 -16.07 -25.38 -16.31
CA LEU A 414 -14.85 -25.84 -15.68
C LEU A 414 -15.26 -26.71 -14.49
N PRO A 415 -15.15 -28.05 -14.58
CA PRO A 415 -15.41 -28.93 -13.45
C PRO A 415 -14.28 -28.84 -12.42
N SER A 416 -14.51 -29.39 -11.22
CA SER A 416 -13.48 -29.44 -10.18
C SER A 416 -12.24 -30.19 -10.68
N GLY A 417 -11.05 -29.66 -10.36
CA GLY A 417 -9.79 -30.28 -10.71
C GLY A 417 -9.34 -30.02 -12.15
N SER A 418 -10.02 -29.16 -12.92
CA SER A 418 -9.62 -28.78 -14.27
C SER A 418 -8.67 -27.59 -14.31
N ALA A 419 -8.03 -27.38 -15.47
CA ALA A 419 -7.24 -26.18 -15.75
C ALA A 419 -7.56 -25.60 -17.12
N TYR A 420 -7.35 -24.29 -17.29
CA TYR A 420 -7.38 -23.62 -18.58
C TYR A 420 -6.19 -22.70 -18.78
N TYR A 421 -5.91 -22.36 -20.04
CA TYR A 421 -4.71 -21.66 -20.47
C TYR A 421 -5.06 -20.56 -21.46
N LEU A 422 -4.49 -19.37 -21.23
CA LEU A 422 -4.52 -18.25 -22.15
C LEU A 422 -3.11 -18.09 -22.71
N LEU A 423 -2.88 -18.61 -23.91
CA LEU A 423 -1.54 -18.76 -24.49
C LEU A 423 -1.12 -17.52 -25.29
N ASP A 424 0.17 -17.22 -25.27
CA ASP A 424 0.80 -16.23 -26.15
C ASP A 424 0.11 -14.84 -26.12
N ASP A 425 -0.38 -14.34 -27.24
CA ASP A 425 -1.06 -13.05 -27.37
C ASP A 425 -2.55 -13.06 -26.98
N PHE A 426 -3.09 -14.18 -26.49
CA PHE A 426 -4.51 -14.30 -26.17
C PHE A 426 -5.00 -13.17 -25.25
N ASN A 427 -4.29 -12.92 -24.14
CA ASN A 427 -4.65 -11.87 -23.17
C ASN A 427 -4.52 -10.44 -23.73
N HIS A 428 -3.76 -10.23 -24.81
CA HIS A 428 -3.70 -8.93 -25.48
C HIS A 428 -4.99 -8.62 -26.26
N HIS A 429 -5.67 -9.65 -26.77
CA HIS A 429 -6.79 -9.50 -27.72
C HIS A 429 -8.12 -10.09 -27.23
N HIS A 430 -8.17 -10.56 -25.98
CA HIS A 430 -9.37 -11.10 -25.38
C HIS A 430 -9.61 -10.51 -24.00
N GLN A 431 -10.87 -10.52 -23.60
CA GLN A 431 -11.28 -10.32 -22.23
C GLN A 431 -11.94 -11.58 -21.71
N HIS A 432 -11.88 -11.76 -20.39
CA HIS A 432 -12.49 -12.89 -19.71
C HIS A 432 -13.26 -12.43 -18.47
N THR A 433 -14.26 -13.23 -18.08
CA THR A 433 -15.11 -13.00 -16.90
C THR A 433 -15.42 -14.34 -16.23
N VAL A 434 -15.64 -14.32 -14.92
CA VAL A 434 -16.01 -15.51 -14.13
C VAL A 434 -17.46 -15.41 -13.72
N LEU A 435 -18.24 -16.42 -14.09
CA LEU A 435 -19.68 -16.49 -13.87
C LEU A 435 -20.05 -17.67 -12.97
N THR A 436 -21.16 -17.54 -12.27
CA THR A 436 -21.74 -18.60 -11.44
C THR A 436 -23.26 -18.62 -11.57
N THR A 437 -23.87 -19.78 -11.35
CA THR A 437 -25.32 -20.01 -11.29
C THR A 437 -25.63 -20.70 -9.97
N GLY A 438 -26.84 -20.50 -9.43
CA GLY A 438 -27.20 -21.00 -8.10
C GLY A 438 -26.58 -20.18 -6.96
N ASP A 439 -26.71 -20.68 -5.74
CA ASP A 439 -26.16 -20.12 -4.50
C ASP A 439 -24.93 -20.89 -4.00
N ALA A 440 -24.35 -20.50 -2.88
CA ALA A 440 -23.17 -21.17 -2.32
C ALA A 440 -23.40 -22.66 -2.01
N ALA A 441 -24.63 -23.04 -1.60
CA ALA A 441 -24.97 -24.42 -1.27
C ALA A 441 -25.02 -25.32 -2.52
N THR A 442 -25.52 -24.78 -3.63
CA THR A 442 -25.69 -25.51 -4.89
C THR A 442 -24.45 -25.43 -5.79
N ALA A 443 -23.76 -24.28 -5.85
CA ALA A 443 -22.59 -24.06 -6.69
C ALA A 443 -21.25 -24.41 -6.01
N GLY A 444 -21.24 -24.52 -4.68
CA GLY A 444 -20.03 -24.66 -3.88
C GLY A 444 -19.12 -23.43 -3.90
N ILE A 445 -18.03 -23.52 -3.14
CA ILE A 445 -16.95 -22.54 -3.10
C ILE A 445 -15.93 -22.88 -4.18
N ARG A 446 -15.68 -21.94 -5.09
CA ARG A 446 -14.66 -22.09 -6.12
C ARG A 446 -13.34 -21.48 -5.68
N TYR A 447 -12.28 -22.29 -5.73
CA TYR A 447 -10.91 -21.79 -5.71
C TYR A 447 -10.32 -21.83 -7.11
N SER A 448 -9.54 -20.80 -7.45
CA SER A 448 -8.72 -20.83 -8.66
C SER A 448 -7.31 -20.27 -8.42
N CYS A 449 -6.30 -21.03 -8.82
CA CYS A 449 -4.89 -20.68 -8.79
C CYS A 449 -4.49 -20.14 -10.16
N THR A 450 -4.35 -18.82 -10.29
CA THR A 450 -4.03 -18.13 -11.55
C THR A 450 -2.56 -17.79 -11.63
N PHE A 451 -1.79 -18.63 -12.33
CA PHE A 451 -0.35 -18.50 -12.53
C PHE A 451 -0.03 -17.50 -13.64
N ARG A 452 0.95 -16.63 -13.38
CA ARG A 452 1.29 -15.48 -14.22
C ARG A 452 2.81 -15.30 -14.29
N LEU A 453 3.26 -14.62 -15.34
CA LEU A 453 4.62 -14.09 -15.46
C LEU A 453 4.56 -12.56 -15.51
N LEU A 454 5.17 -11.89 -14.54
CA LEU A 454 5.16 -10.44 -14.47
C LEU A 454 6.23 -9.80 -15.37
N ARG A 455 5.97 -8.55 -15.78
CA ARG A 455 7.02 -7.69 -16.37
C ARG A 455 8.08 -7.35 -15.33
N ASP A 456 9.23 -6.91 -15.81
CA ASP A 456 10.27 -6.28 -14.98
C ASP A 456 9.69 -5.18 -14.07
N SER A 457 10.36 -4.90 -12.94
CA SER A 457 9.98 -3.92 -11.90
C SER A 457 8.95 -4.37 -10.86
N HIS A 458 8.49 -5.61 -10.92
CA HIS A 458 7.59 -6.20 -9.93
C HIS A 458 8.31 -6.84 -8.73
N ASN A 459 9.64 -6.93 -8.77
CA ASN A 459 10.45 -7.42 -7.66
C ASN A 459 11.07 -6.25 -6.86
N VAL A 460 10.98 -6.34 -5.53
CA VAL A 460 11.49 -5.30 -4.61
C VAL A 460 13.00 -5.10 -4.73
N ARG A 461 13.75 -6.14 -5.12
CA ARG A 461 15.20 -6.08 -5.24
C ARG A 461 15.64 -5.10 -6.34
N ASP A 462 14.91 -5.04 -7.45
CA ASP A 462 15.16 -4.08 -8.53
C ASP A 462 15.13 -2.63 -8.02
N TRP A 463 14.18 -2.32 -7.14
CA TRP A 463 13.99 -0.99 -6.58
C TRP A 463 15.02 -0.65 -5.51
N ILE A 464 15.37 -1.64 -4.69
CA ILE A 464 16.46 -1.52 -3.74
C ILE A 464 17.79 -1.24 -4.46
N ASP A 465 18.11 -2.00 -5.50
CA ASP A 465 19.36 -1.84 -6.26
C ASP A 465 19.41 -0.50 -6.99
N ARG A 466 18.28 -0.06 -7.56
CA ARG A 466 18.13 1.29 -8.13
C ARG A 466 18.33 2.38 -7.08
N GLY A 467 17.74 2.23 -5.89
CA GLY A 467 17.91 3.13 -4.75
C GLY A 467 19.37 3.26 -4.31
N ASN A 468 20.01 2.12 -4.08
CA ASN A 468 21.42 2.06 -3.70
C ASN A 468 22.33 2.63 -4.81
N ALA A 469 22.01 2.42 -6.08
CA ALA A 469 22.74 3.02 -7.20
C ALA A 469 22.59 4.55 -7.23
N ALA A 470 21.39 5.09 -6.99
CA ALA A 470 21.17 6.53 -6.89
C ALA A 470 21.96 7.14 -5.72
N ILE A 471 21.93 6.50 -4.56
CA ILE A 471 22.67 6.93 -3.35
C ILE A 471 24.18 7.03 -3.60
N ARG A 472 24.78 6.02 -4.24
CA ARG A 472 26.21 6.05 -4.61
C ARG A 472 26.56 7.21 -5.54
N GLN A 473 25.59 7.76 -6.26
CA GLN A 473 25.77 8.84 -7.21
C GLN A 473 25.38 10.23 -6.67
N PHE A 474 25.13 10.39 -5.36
CA PHE A 474 24.74 11.69 -4.77
C PHE A 474 25.73 12.85 -4.99
N HIS A 475 27.00 12.54 -5.28
CA HIS A 475 27.98 13.54 -5.66
C HIS A 475 27.66 14.21 -7.02
N ARG A 476 26.95 13.50 -7.91
CA ARG A 476 26.51 14.02 -9.20
C ARG A 476 25.32 14.96 -9.01
N LYS A 477 25.26 15.97 -9.89
CA LYS A 477 24.26 17.05 -9.83
C LYS A 477 23.75 17.33 -11.23
N GLY A 478 22.45 17.60 -11.36
CA GLY A 478 21.85 18.07 -12.60
C GLY A 478 20.37 17.72 -12.74
N PRO A 479 19.64 18.42 -13.62
CA PRO A 479 18.18 18.27 -13.76
C PRO A 479 17.73 16.83 -14.01
N LYS A 480 18.42 16.11 -14.92
CA LYS A 480 18.10 14.71 -15.23
C LYS A 480 18.27 13.78 -14.02
N ILE A 481 19.33 13.99 -13.24
CA ILE A 481 19.65 13.19 -12.06
C ILE A 481 18.62 13.45 -10.96
N TRP A 482 18.38 14.72 -10.64
CA TRP A 482 17.41 15.10 -9.63
C TRP A 482 16.00 14.64 -9.98
N ARG A 483 15.61 14.75 -11.25
CA ARG A 483 14.33 14.21 -11.72
C ARG A 483 14.24 12.72 -11.50
N SER A 484 15.28 11.96 -11.87
CA SER A 484 15.32 10.52 -11.62
C SER A 484 15.25 10.17 -10.13
N GLU A 485 15.96 10.90 -9.27
CA GLU A 485 15.93 10.73 -7.81
C GLU A 485 14.54 11.02 -7.23
N GLN A 486 13.86 12.10 -7.67
CA GLN A 486 12.51 12.44 -7.21
C GLN A 486 11.45 11.44 -7.68
N LEU A 487 11.56 10.93 -8.91
CA LEU A 487 10.64 9.90 -9.42
C LEU A 487 10.83 8.59 -8.65
N LEU A 488 12.08 8.18 -8.40
CA LEU A 488 12.39 7.02 -7.57
C LEU A 488 11.86 7.17 -6.14
N LEU A 489 12.07 8.34 -5.53
CA LEU A 489 11.56 8.65 -4.20
C LEU A 489 10.03 8.55 -4.13
N THR A 490 9.35 9.10 -5.14
CA THR A 490 7.90 9.06 -5.24
C THR A 490 7.41 7.62 -5.37
N GLU A 491 8.01 6.82 -6.25
CA GLU A 491 7.64 5.42 -6.43
C GLU A 491 7.84 4.60 -5.15
N ILE A 492 8.98 4.73 -4.48
CA ILE A 492 9.24 4.01 -3.22
C ILE A 492 8.19 4.37 -2.16
N GLU A 493 7.82 5.65 -2.05
CA GLU A 493 6.78 6.09 -1.11
C GLU A 493 5.40 5.55 -1.49
N SER A 494 4.94 5.83 -2.71
CA SER A 494 3.55 5.58 -3.11
C SER A 494 3.30 4.15 -3.53
N GLU A 495 4.21 3.53 -4.25
CA GLU A 495 3.98 2.24 -4.91
C GLU A 495 4.51 1.06 -4.10
N TRP A 496 5.33 1.30 -3.07
CA TRP A 496 5.85 0.24 -2.22
C TRP A 496 5.42 0.41 -0.76
N ILE A 497 5.89 1.46 -0.09
CA ILE A 497 5.69 1.60 1.36
C ILE A 497 4.21 1.82 1.67
N ARG A 498 3.55 2.80 1.05
CA ARG A 498 2.12 3.05 1.30
C ARG A 498 1.22 1.90 0.85
N GLN A 499 1.55 1.24 -0.26
CA GLN A 499 0.82 0.05 -0.71
C GLN A 499 0.93 -1.11 0.29
N PHE A 500 2.08 -1.30 0.95
CA PHE A 500 2.24 -2.33 1.98
C PHE A 500 1.34 -2.03 3.19
N TYR A 501 1.41 -0.82 3.74
CA TYR A 501 0.69 -0.47 4.97
C TYR A 501 -0.82 -0.23 4.78
N ILE A 502 -1.29 0.17 3.59
CA ILE A 502 -2.73 0.38 3.34
C ILE A 502 -3.56 -0.92 3.41
N GLN A 503 -2.90 -2.08 3.26
CA GLN A 503 -3.56 -3.39 3.34
C GLN A 503 -3.84 -3.85 4.78
N GLY A 504 -3.34 -3.12 5.78
CA GLY A 504 -3.72 -3.31 7.18
C GLY A 504 -2.92 -4.33 7.99
N SER A 505 -3.23 -4.39 9.29
CA SER A 505 -2.44 -5.13 10.28
C SER A 505 -2.47 -6.65 10.11
N GLY A 506 -3.54 -7.22 9.54
CA GLY A 506 -3.60 -8.65 9.21
C GLY A 506 -2.60 -9.02 8.11
N HIS A 507 -2.55 -8.25 7.03
CA HIS A 507 -1.54 -8.39 5.97
C HIS A 507 -0.12 -8.23 6.52
N HIS A 508 0.09 -7.17 7.31
CA HIS A 508 1.38 -6.95 7.96
C HIS A 508 1.79 -8.15 8.81
N LYS A 509 0.93 -8.67 9.69
CA LYS A 509 1.24 -9.82 10.55
C LYS A 509 1.68 -11.05 9.76
N LEU A 510 1.01 -11.33 8.63
CA LEU A 510 1.27 -12.50 7.80
C LEU A 510 2.60 -12.40 7.03
N LEU A 511 2.94 -11.22 6.53
CA LEU A 511 4.06 -11.03 5.59
C LEU A 511 5.33 -10.45 6.21
N TRP A 512 5.21 -9.81 7.37
CA TRP A 512 6.31 -9.05 7.97
C TRP A 512 7.47 -9.96 8.36
N GLU A 513 7.24 -10.90 9.27
CA GLU A 513 8.32 -11.78 9.77
C GLU A 513 8.70 -12.89 8.78
N THR A 514 7.85 -13.19 7.78
CA THR A 514 8.15 -14.21 6.77
C THR A 514 9.16 -13.73 5.74
N TYR A 515 9.05 -12.47 5.27
CA TYR A 515 10.02 -11.90 4.33
C TYR A 515 10.07 -10.37 4.30
N TRP A 516 8.91 -9.71 4.34
CA TRP A 516 8.81 -8.31 3.90
C TRP A 516 9.38 -7.28 4.87
N LYS A 517 9.67 -7.66 6.13
CA LYS A 517 10.32 -6.79 7.12
C LYS A 517 11.62 -6.17 6.62
N ASN A 518 12.56 -6.99 6.13
CA ASN A 518 13.87 -6.48 5.72
C ASN A 518 13.82 -5.64 4.42
N PRO A 519 13.14 -6.06 3.35
CA PRO A 519 12.96 -5.24 2.15
C PRO A 519 12.27 -3.90 2.44
N ILE A 520 11.21 -3.87 3.25
CA ILE A 520 10.52 -2.63 3.60
C ILE A 520 11.42 -1.70 4.43
N LYS A 521 12.21 -2.24 5.38
CA LYS A 521 13.21 -1.45 6.13
C LYS A 521 14.28 -0.86 5.21
N GLU A 522 14.77 -1.62 4.23
CA GLU A 522 15.74 -1.12 3.25
C GLU A 522 15.14 0.00 2.38
N LEU A 523 13.89 -0.16 1.91
CA LEU A 523 13.17 0.89 1.18
C LEU A 523 12.96 2.15 2.03
N LEU A 524 12.62 2.03 3.31
CA LEU A 524 12.50 3.17 4.24
C LEU A 524 13.85 3.90 4.42
N SER A 525 14.95 3.15 4.49
CA SER A 525 16.30 3.73 4.55
C SER A 525 16.65 4.50 3.28
N ILE A 526 16.39 3.91 2.10
CA ILE A 526 16.61 4.56 0.81
C ILE A 526 15.74 5.82 0.68
N TRP A 527 14.46 5.73 1.04
CA TRP A 527 13.53 6.86 1.06
C TRP A 527 14.07 8.00 1.94
N SER A 528 14.57 7.69 3.14
CA SER A 528 15.15 8.69 4.07
C SER A 528 16.35 9.41 3.46
N GLN A 529 17.23 8.67 2.78
CA GLN A 529 18.41 9.24 2.13
C GLN A 529 18.03 10.12 0.94
N LEU A 530 17.04 9.72 0.14
CA LEU A 530 16.52 10.51 -0.97
C LEU A 530 15.79 11.78 -0.49
N GLU A 531 15.03 11.72 0.61
CA GLU A 531 14.45 12.90 1.28
C GLU A 531 15.56 13.86 1.75
N GLY A 532 16.63 13.34 2.37
CA GLY A 532 17.82 14.11 2.73
C GLY A 532 18.49 14.76 1.51
N ARG A 533 18.65 14.02 0.41
CA ARG A 533 19.20 14.51 -0.85
C ARG A 533 18.35 15.64 -1.44
N THR A 534 17.03 15.51 -1.35
CA THR A 534 16.06 16.53 -1.79
C THR A 534 16.27 17.84 -1.03
N LYS A 535 16.35 17.78 0.31
CA LYS A 535 16.62 18.95 1.16
C LYS A 535 17.95 19.61 0.82
N GLN A 536 19.00 18.83 0.61
CA GLN A 536 20.32 19.35 0.23
C GLN A 536 20.28 20.09 -1.11
N THR A 537 19.54 19.57 -2.10
CA THR A 537 19.38 20.22 -3.41
C THR A 537 18.60 21.52 -3.30
N MET A 538 17.50 21.55 -2.54
CA MET A 538 16.75 22.78 -2.25
C MET A 538 17.63 23.84 -1.56
N ASP A 539 18.38 23.42 -0.55
CA ASP A 539 19.29 24.29 0.19
C ASP A 539 20.43 24.84 -0.68
N MET A 540 20.93 24.04 -1.62
CA MET A 540 21.91 24.48 -2.60
C MET A 540 21.33 25.54 -3.54
N PHE A 541 20.10 25.33 -4.05
CA PHE A 541 19.42 26.31 -4.89
C PHE A 541 19.22 27.65 -4.17
N ARG A 542 18.69 27.61 -2.94
CA ARG A 542 18.53 28.83 -2.15
C ARG A 542 19.86 29.53 -1.88
N ALA A 543 20.88 28.79 -1.43
CA ALA A 543 22.19 29.38 -1.15
C ALA A 543 22.85 29.99 -2.39
N ALA A 544 22.62 29.41 -3.58
CA ALA A 544 23.07 29.97 -4.85
C ALA A 544 22.33 31.28 -5.18
N ALA A 545 21.01 31.32 -4.99
CA ALA A 545 20.22 32.55 -5.17
C ALA A 545 20.67 33.66 -4.21
N GLU A 546 20.85 33.36 -2.92
CA GLU A 546 21.38 34.30 -1.93
C GLU A 546 22.79 34.81 -2.32
N GLY A 547 23.66 33.92 -2.81
CA GLY A 547 25.00 34.28 -3.27
C GLY A 547 24.98 35.19 -4.51
N LYS A 548 24.11 34.92 -5.49
CA LYS A 548 23.95 35.74 -6.71
C LYS A 548 23.42 37.14 -6.37
N CYS A 549 22.57 37.26 -5.36
CA CYS A 549 21.99 38.53 -4.91
C CYS A 549 22.89 39.36 -3.98
N GLY A 550 24.15 38.96 -3.75
CA GLY A 550 25.07 39.75 -2.93
C GLY A 550 24.73 39.78 -1.43
N ALA A 551 24.10 38.75 -0.88
CA ALA A 551 23.67 38.64 0.52
C ALA A 551 24.81 38.67 1.58
N ASP A 552 26.05 38.92 1.16
CA ASP A 552 27.25 38.88 1.98
C ASP A 552 27.78 40.26 2.40
N GLY A 553 27.02 41.33 2.14
CA GLY A 553 27.26 42.66 2.69
C GLY A 553 28.40 43.42 1.99
N THR A 554 28.03 44.13 0.94
CA THR A 554 28.60 45.42 0.54
C THR A 554 27.52 46.19 -0.21
N SER A 555 26.57 46.79 0.51
CA SER A 555 25.91 47.99 -0.01
C SER A 555 26.89 49.15 0.19
N ASN A 556 27.75 49.40 -0.79
CA ASN A 556 28.44 50.68 -0.90
C ASN A 556 27.43 51.74 -1.35
N ASN A 557 26.50 52.12 -0.47
CA ASN A 557 25.62 53.26 -0.74
C ASN A 557 25.09 53.94 0.52
N ASP A 558 25.92 54.04 1.56
CA ASP A 558 25.71 55.03 2.63
C ASP A 558 26.92 55.97 2.65
N ASN A 559 26.79 57.07 1.92
CA ASN A 559 27.57 58.29 2.16
C ASN A 559 27.11 58.89 3.50
N ASN A 560 27.52 58.28 4.61
CA ASN A 560 27.38 58.91 5.90
C ASN A 560 28.65 58.68 6.73
N GLU A 561 29.45 59.73 6.81
CA GLU A 561 30.63 59.83 7.67
C GLU A 561 30.21 59.71 9.13
N GLY A 562 30.38 58.52 9.70
CA GLY A 562 30.19 58.28 11.12
C GLY A 562 30.88 56.99 11.52
N LYS A 563 31.95 57.10 12.33
CA LYS A 563 32.78 56.00 12.88
C LYS A 563 31.94 54.78 13.29
N ALA A 564 31.79 53.82 12.40
CA ALA A 564 31.27 52.50 12.71
C ALA A 564 32.44 51.55 12.98
N VAL A 565 32.52 51.03 14.20
CA VAL A 565 33.47 49.98 14.56
C VAL A 565 33.23 48.77 13.64
N GLU A 566 34.21 48.46 12.77
CA GLU A 566 34.23 47.26 11.93
C GLU A 566 34.10 46.00 12.82
N LYS A 567 32.87 45.52 12.99
CA LYS A 567 32.62 44.23 13.64
C LYS A 567 33.11 43.13 12.71
N LYS A 568 34.25 42.51 13.04
CA LYS A 568 34.76 41.33 12.33
C LYS A 568 33.65 40.26 12.23
N PRO A 569 33.39 39.70 11.03
CA PRO A 569 32.32 38.75 10.84
C PRO A 569 32.55 37.51 11.70
N THR A 570 31.48 37.05 12.35
CA THR A 570 31.44 35.86 13.20
C THR A 570 31.77 34.60 12.40
N LYS A 571 32.19 33.53 13.09
CA LYS A 571 32.45 32.23 12.46
C LYS A 571 31.23 31.68 11.69
N ALA A 572 30.02 31.95 12.18
CA ALA A 572 28.78 31.53 11.56
C ALA A 572 28.52 32.28 10.25
N GLU A 573 28.71 33.61 10.25
CA GLU A 573 28.57 34.45 9.05
C GLU A 573 29.59 34.08 7.97
N ARG A 574 30.86 33.85 8.34
CA ARG A 574 31.89 33.38 7.39
C ARG A 574 31.50 32.04 6.76
N LYS A 575 31.02 31.09 7.58
CA LYS A 575 30.57 29.77 7.08
C LYS A 575 29.35 29.88 6.17
N ALA A 576 28.41 30.79 6.45
CA ALA A 576 27.25 31.03 5.62
C ALA A 576 27.65 31.63 4.26
N ARG A 577 28.53 32.63 4.26
CA ARG A 577 29.14 33.20 3.05
C ARG A 577 29.85 32.16 2.20
N ASP A 578 30.71 31.34 2.81
CA ASP A 578 31.44 30.29 2.09
C ASP A 578 30.47 29.25 1.48
N ARG A 579 29.39 28.91 2.20
CA ARG A 579 28.33 28.02 1.69
C ARG A 579 27.63 28.62 0.47
N ARG A 580 27.26 29.92 0.51
CA ARG A 580 26.61 30.62 -0.61
C ARG A 580 27.54 30.70 -1.82
N LYS A 581 28.79 31.11 -1.62
CA LYS A 581 29.81 31.16 -2.68
C LYS A 581 30.00 29.81 -3.35
N LYS A 582 30.12 28.73 -2.56
CA LYS A 582 30.25 27.36 -3.08
C LYS A 582 29.00 26.89 -3.83
N ALA A 583 27.81 27.22 -3.33
CA ALA A 583 26.55 26.87 -3.98
C ALA A 583 26.38 27.61 -5.32
N LEU A 584 26.65 28.92 -5.35
CA LEU A 584 26.64 29.73 -6.57
C LEU A 584 27.59 29.17 -7.62
N GLY A 585 28.85 28.92 -7.26
CA GLY A 585 29.83 28.33 -8.18
C GLY A 585 29.40 26.97 -8.70
N THR A 586 28.78 26.13 -7.87
CA THR A 586 28.21 24.84 -8.30
C THR A 586 27.12 25.02 -9.35
N ILE A 587 26.20 25.97 -9.14
CA ILE A 587 25.08 26.22 -10.07
C ILE A 587 25.61 26.80 -11.38
N GLN A 588 26.55 27.75 -11.34
CA GLN A 588 27.17 28.30 -12.54
C GLN A 588 27.93 27.24 -13.36
N GLU A 589 28.71 26.37 -12.70
CA GLU A 589 29.38 25.24 -13.36
C GLU A 589 28.35 24.27 -13.96
N LEU A 590 27.24 24.00 -13.25
CA LEU A 590 26.18 23.16 -13.77
C LEU A 590 25.53 23.77 -15.02
N VAL A 591 25.10 25.03 -14.95
CA VAL A 591 24.47 25.81 -16.02
C VAL A 591 25.36 25.85 -17.27
N SER A 592 26.65 26.12 -17.09
CA SER A 592 27.65 26.09 -18.18
C SER A 592 27.74 24.70 -18.84
N ARG A 593 27.81 23.62 -18.04
CA ARG A 593 27.88 22.25 -18.57
C ARG A 593 26.65 21.81 -19.35
N ILE A 594 25.47 22.34 -19.01
CA ILE A 594 24.20 21.98 -19.66
C ILE A 594 23.72 23.04 -20.66
N ASN A 595 24.54 24.06 -20.93
CA ASN A 595 24.29 25.13 -21.89
C ASN A 595 22.95 25.87 -21.68
N ILE A 596 22.61 26.15 -20.42
CA ILE A 596 21.44 26.97 -20.05
C ILE A 596 21.86 28.44 -20.06
N ASN A 597 21.08 29.32 -20.70
CA ASN A 597 21.26 30.76 -20.57
C ASN A 597 20.85 31.22 -19.15
N ASP A 598 21.56 32.20 -18.57
CA ASP A 598 21.22 32.78 -17.26
C ASP A 598 19.75 33.28 -17.25
N ASP A 599 19.23 33.76 -18.38
CA ASP A 599 17.82 34.17 -18.53
C ASP A 599 16.82 33.00 -18.44
N ASN A 600 17.26 31.77 -18.70
CA ASN A 600 16.42 30.58 -18.69
C ASN A 600 16.59 29.73 -17.42
N ILE A 601 17.45 30.14 -16.47
CA ILE A 601 17.74 29.34 -15.29
C ILE A 601 16.50 29.09 -14.43
N LEU A 602 15.57 30.05 -14.38
CA LEU A 602 14.30 29.88 -13.68
C LEU A 602 13.48 28.74 -14.29
N THR A 603 13.28 28.76 -15.61
CA THR A 603 12.40 27.84 -16.34
C THR A 603 13.02 26.47 -16.56
N GLU A 604 14.35 26.39 -16.68
CA GLU A 604 15.05 25.13 -17.00
C GLU A 604 15.66 24.43 -15.78
N LEU A 605 15.83 25.13 -14.65
CA LEU A 605 16.46 24.57 -13.44
C LEU A 605 15.56 24.59 -12.20
N TYR A 606 15.07 25.77 -11.80
CA TYR A 606 14.32 25.93 -10.54
C TYR A 606 12.87 25.42 -10.66
N GLN A 607 12.14 25.86 -11.69
CA GLN A 607 10.74 25.48 -11.90
C GLN A 607 10.56 23.95 -12.10
N PRO A 608 11.40 23.25 -12.89
CA PRO A 608 11.23 21.80 -13.05
C PRO A 608 11.40 21.03 -11.74
N PHE A 609 12.34 21.45 -10.88
CA PHE A 609 12.50 20.83 -9.56
C PHE A 609 11.36 21.19 -8.61
N ALA A 610 10.91 22.45 -8.62
CA ALA A 610 9.75 22.88 -7.84
C ALA A 610 8.48 22.09 -8.21
N LYS A 611 8.26 21.86 -9.51
CA LYS A 611 7.14 21.04 -10.00
C LYS A 611 7.17 19.62 -9.44
N LEU A 612 8.35 19.00 -9.34
CA LEU A 612 8.48 17.66 -8.73
C LEU A 612 8.09 17.65 -7.23
N LEU A 613 8.40 18.73 -6.50
CA LEU A 613 7.97 18.89 -5.11
C LEU A 613 6.46 19.06 -4.99
N GLU A 614 5.86 19.84 -5.88
CA GLU A 614 4.41 20.06 -5.95
C GLU A 614 3.67 18.76 -6.29
N GLU A 615 4.11 18.03 -7.32
CA GLU A 615 3.58 16.72 -7.72
C GLU A 615 3.64 15.70 -6.55
N ARG A 616 4.75 15.68 -5.78
CA ARG A 616 4.87 14.84 -4.59
C ARG A 616 3.93 15.26 -3.46
N GLY A 617 3.70 16.57 -3.30
CA GLY A 617 2.70 17.11 -2.36
C GLY A 617 1.28 16.67 -2.73
N GLU A 618 0.92 16.75 -4.01
CA GLU A 618 -0.36 16.25 -4.53
C GLU A 618 -0.52 14.75 -4.34
N MET A 619 0.52 13.96 -4.63
CA MET A 619 0.53 12.52 -4.40
C MET A 619 0.20 12.19 -2.93
N ARG A 620 0.87 12.84 -1.96
CA ARG A 620 0.61 12.65 -0.53
C ARG A 620 -0.81 13.05 -0.13
N GLU A 621 -1.34 14.12 -0.70
CA GLU A 621 -2.72 14.55 -0.47
C GLU A 621 -3.73 13.49 -0.95
N LEU A 622 -3.52 12.93 -2.14
CA LEU A 622 -4.40 11.91 -2.69
C LEU A 622 -4.29 10.58 -1.94
N TRP A 623 -3.10 10.20 -1.47
CA TRP A 623 -2.92 9.05 -0.57
C TRP A 623 -3.62 9.25 0.76
N GLY A 624 -3.50 10.43 1.38
CA GLY A 624 -4.22 10.73 2.61
C GLY A 624 -5.75 10.69 2.46
N LYS A 625 -6.28 10.92 1.25
CA LYS A 625 -7.70 10.69 0.93
C LYS A 625 -8.03 9.21 0.78
N ARG A 626 -7.18 8.44 0.09
CA ARG A 626 -7.34 6.99 -0.10
C ARG A 626 -7.31 6.24 1.23
N GLU A 627 -6.34 6.54 2.09
CA GLU A 627 -6.16 5.92 3.42
C GLU A 627 -7.36 6.18 4.35
N LYS A 628 -8.20 7.18 4.06
CA LYS A 628 -9.40 7.56 4.80
C LYS A 628 -10.69 7.31 4.03
N ASP A 629 -10.62 6.58 2.91
CA ASP A 629 -11.80 6.30 2.10
C ASP A 629 -12.80 5.46 2.92
N HIS A 630 -14.08 5.83 2.86
CA HIS A 630 -15.17 5.20 3.61
C HIS A 630 -15.23 3.68 3.47
N VAL A 631 -14.78 3.14 2.33
CA VAL A 631 -14.77 1.70 2.06
C VAL A 631 -14.00 0.93 3.12
N PHE A 632 -12.94 1.52 3.70
CA PHE A 632 -12.16 0.87 4.75
C PHE A 632 -12.89 0.81 6.09
N HIS A 633 -13.90 1.66 6.35
CA HIS A 633 -14.72 1.55 7.55
C HIS A 633 -15.63 0.31 7.54
N GLU A 634 -16.03 -0.12 6.33
CA GLU A 634 -16.80 -1.35 6.11
C GLU A 634 -15.94 -2.62 6.15
N MET A 635 -14.60 -2.47 6.15
CA MET A 635 -13.68 -3.59 6.21
C MET A 635 -13.44 -4.03 7.66
N PRO A 636 -13.12 -5.34 7.88
CA PRO A 636 -12.64 -5.83 9.16
C PRO A 636 -11.48 -5.00 9.71
N PRO A 637 -11.35 -4.81 11.04
CA PRO A 637 -10.34 -3.93 11.63
C PRO A 637 -8.91 -4.21 11.20
N ASP A 638 -8.56 -5.47 10.97
CA ASP A 638 -7.23 -5.91 10.53
C ASP A 638 -6.96 -5.63 9.04
N CYS A 639 -8.00 -5.37 8.23
CA CYS A 639 -7.92 -4.96 6.82
C CYS A 639 -7.86 -3.43 6.65
N ARG A 640 -7.96 -2.66 7.73
CA ARG A 640 -7.96 -1.19 7.66
C ARG A 640 -6.53 -0.64 7.53
N PRO A 641 -6.33 0.50 6.84
CA PRO A 641 -5.00 1.06 6.60
C PRO A 641 -4.23 1.27 7.90
N MET A 642 -2.95 0.90 7.89
CA MET A 642 -2.00 1.28 8.92
C MET A 642 -1.32 2.60 8.54
N ASP A 643 -0.91 3.36 9.55
CA ASP A 643 -0.03 4.49 9.32
C ASP A 643 1.32 4.00 8.79
N ALA A 644 1.70 4.48 7.60
CA ALA A 644 3.04 4.23 7.08
C ALA A 644 4.10 4.89 8.00
N PRO A 645 5.22 4.22 8.29
CA PRO A 645 6.15 4.62 9.35
C PRO A 645 7.11 5.74 8.90
N PHE A 646 6.56 6.84 8.39
CA PHE A 646 7.30 8.05 8.04
C PHE A 646 7.36 9.00 9.24
N ARG A 647 8.56 9.46 9.58
CA ARG A 647 8.81 10.53 10.54
C ARG A 647 9.33 11.77 9.81
N PHE A 648 8.55 12.83 9.86
CA PHE A 648 8.87 14.13 9.24
C PHE A 648 9.40 15.14 10.27
N GLU A 649 9.95 16.26 9.81
CA GLU A 649 10.65 17.25 10.64
C GLU A 649 9.88 17.72 11.90
N GLU A 650 8.55 17.81 11.83
CA GLU A 650 7.67 18.19 12.94
C GLU A 650 7.65 17.16 14.10
N GLN A 651 8.12 15.94 13.87
CA GLN A 651 8.04 14.82 14.81
C GLN A 651 9.36 14.53 15.54
N TYR A 652 10.47 15.18 15.19
CA TYR A 652 11.77 15.01 15.88
C TYR A 652 11.84 15.67 17.27
N ALA A 653 10.83 16.47 17.64
CA ALA A 653 10.77 17.16 18.94
C ALA A 653 10.33 16.26 20.12
N VAL A 654 9.94 15.01 19.85
CA VAL A 654 9.63 14.01 20.88
C VAL A 654 10.86 13.11 21.02
N HIS A 655 11.66 13.34 22.06
CA HIS A 655 12.79 12.50 22.43
C HIS A 655 12.37 11.02 22.48
N ASP A 656 13.08 10.19 21.72
CA ASP A 656 13.06 8.73 21.81
C ASP A 656 14.07 8.33 22.90
N PRO A 657 13.63 7.95 24.13
CA PRO A 657 14.54 7.72 25.25
C PRO A 657 15.19 6.33 25.22
N SER A 658 14.74 5.41 24.35
CA SER A 658 15.17 4.01 24.41
C SER A 658 16.24 3.66 23.39
N GLY A 659 16.43 4.39 22.30
CA GLY A 659 17.48 4.08 21.31
C GLY A 659 17.35 2.69 20.65
N VAL A 660 16.28 1.95 20.94
CA VAL A 660 15.97 0.61 20.43
C VAL A 660 14.75 0.77 19.54
N GLY A 661 14.96 0.96 18.23
CA GLY A 661 13.87 1.14 17.25
C GLY A 661 14.15 2.12 16.10
N SER A 662 15.35 2.71 16.05
CA SER A 662 15.82 3.65 15.02
C SER A 662 15.52 3.22 13.57
N ASP A 663 15.54 1.91 13.32
CA ASP A 663 15.65 1.33 11.98
C ASP A 663 14.30 0.93 11.36
N LEU A 664 13.19 1.20 12.04
CA LEU A 664 11.83 0.87 11.58
C LEU A 664 11.09 2.06 10.96
N PHE A 665 11.68 3.26 10.97
CA PHE A 665 11.04 4.48 10.50
C PHE A 665 11.85 5.17 9.40
N GLY A 666 11.16 5.57 8.33
CA GLY A 666 11.72 6.47 7.33
C GLY A 666 11.78 7.88 7.90
N LYS A 667 12.95 8.53 7.86
CA LYS A 667 13.21 9.87 8.42
C LYS A 667 13.36 10.90 7.31
N SER A 668 12.51 11.93 7.30
CA SER A 668 12.61 13.04 6.35
C SER A 668 12.87 14.38 7.05
N PRO A 669 13.87 15.15 6.60
CA PRO A 669 14.09 16.53 7.03
C PRO A 669 13.17 17.54 6.31
N LEU A 670 12.19 17.06 5.56
CA LEU A 670 11.15 17.87 4.91
C LEU A 670 9.83 17.69 5.67
N PRO A 671 8.88 18.63 5.55
CA PRO A 671 7.56 18.48 6.15
C PRO A 671 6.76 17.36 5.48
N GLY A 672 5.97 16.64 6.29
CA GLY A 672 5.02 15.63 5.79
C GLY A 672 3.75 16.23 5.19
N SER A 673 3.42 17.47 5.57
CA SER A 673 2.21 18.16 5.11
C SER A 673 2.28 18.47 3.61
N PRO A 674 1.28 18.03 2.81
CA PRO A 674 1.13 18.40 1.40
C PRO A 674 1.17 19.91 1.17
N VAL A 675 0.50 20.69 2.04
CA VAL A 675 0.40 22.14 1.92
C VAL A 675 1.77 22.79 2.10
N LYS A 676 2.54 22.36 3.10
CA LYS A 676 3.89 22.88 3.37
C LYS A 676 4.86 22.51 2.24
N LEU A 677 4.75 21.31 1.68
CA LEU A 677 5.60 20.91 0.56
C LEU A 677 5.31 21.72 -0.72
N LYS A 678 4.03 21.98 -1.02
CA LYS A 678 3.63 22.89 -2.11
C LYS A 678 4.12 24.33 -1.87
N GLU A 679 4.10 24.78 -0.62
CA GLU A 679 4.65 26.10 -0.27
C GLU A 679 6.16 26.20 -0.47
N MET A 680 6.91 25.16 -0.07
CA MET A 680 8.34 25.07 -0.37
C MET A 680 8.64 25.06 -1.87
N ALA A 681 7.77 24.45 -2.70
CA ALA A 681 7.88 24.53 -4.14
C ALA A 681 7.74 25.98 -4.66
N ARG A 682 6.74 26.73 -4.17
CA ARG A 682 6.54 28.16 -4.53
C ARG A 682 7.73 29.02 -4.13
N GLN A 683 8.24 28.83 -2.91
CA GLN A 683 9.44 29.53 -2.44
C GLN A 683 10.65 29.19 -3.31
N LEU A 684 10.80 27.94 -3.78
CA LEU A 684 11.89 27.59 -4.69
C LEU A 684 11.78 28.32 -6.04
N VAL A 685 10.56 28.50 -6.57
CA VAL A 685 10.35 29.33 -7.77
C VAL A 685 10.73 30.79 -7.50
N GLN A 686 10.41 31.34 -6.32
CA GLN A 686 10.83 32.69 -5.93
C GLN A 686 12.35 32.82 -5.82
N CYS A 687 13.05 31.83 -5.25
CA CYS A 687 14.52 31.78 -5.27
C CYS A 687 15.08 31.82 -6.70
N GLY A 688 14.44 31.12 -7.65
CA GLY A 688 14.84 31.16 -9.05
C GLY A 688 14.67 32.55 -9.67
N ARG A 689 13.56 33.26 -9.37
CA ARG A 689 13.33 34.65 -9.81
C ARG A 689 14.38 35.60 -9.22
N ALA A 690 14.67 35.45 -7.93
CA ALA A 690 15.70 36.22 -7.25
C ALA A 690 17.08 36.01 -7.88
N TYR A 691 17.44 34.75 -8.17
CA TYR A 691 18.68 34.42 -8.87
C TYR A 691 18.75 35.09 -10.25
N GLN A 692 17.70 34.95 -11.06
CA GLN A 692 17.65 35.50 -12.42
C GLN A 692 17.79 37.02 -12.43
N GLN A 693 17.08 37.70 -11.53
CA GLN A 693 17.07 39.17 -11.45
C GLN A 693 18.18 39.74 -10.58
N SER A 694 19.01 38.89 -9.96
CA SER A 694 20.00 39.27 -8.94
C SER A 694 19.42 40.19 -7.85
N ASN A 695 18.15 39.98 -7.48
CA ASN A 695 17.39 40.85 -6.58
C ASN A 695 17.13 40.16 -5.24
N PHE A 696 17.82 40.64 -4.19
CA PHE A 696 17.71 40.08 -2.84
C PHE A 696 16.30 40.20 -2.25
N ALA A 697 15.54 41.24 -2.61
CA ALA A 697 14.18 41.45 -2.11
C ALA A 697 13.20 40.33 -2.51
N LEU A 698 13.53 39.55 -3.54
CA LEU A 698 12.74 38.41 -3.99
C LEU A 698 13.08 37.09 -3.29
N ILE A 699 14.13 37.07 -2.45
CA ILE A 699 14.49 35.87 -1.70
C ILE A 699 13.42 35.62 -0.63
N PRO A 700 12.70 34.48 -0.68
CA PRO A 700 11.67 34.17 0.32
C PRO A 700 12.27 34.00 1.72
N PRO A 701 11.46 33.99 2.79
CA PRO A 701 11.90 33.56 4.11
C PRO A 701 12.57 32.17 4.06
N PRO A 702 13.52 31.85 4.97
CA PRO A 702 14.08 30.51 5.08
C PRO A 702 12.97 29.46 5.14
N TRP A 703 13.22 28.30 4.51
CA TRP A 703 12.24 27.22 4.37
C TRP A 703 11.44 26.99 5.66
N MET A 704 12.14 26.97 6.81
CA MET A 704 11.64 27.23 8.16
C MET A 704 12.80 27.68 9.07
N THR A 705 12.59 28.70 9.92
CA THR A 705 13.41 28.91 11.14
C THR A 705 12.50 28.75 12.35
N ASN A 706 12.64 27.66 13.08
CA ASN A 706 12.27 27.67 14.50
C ASN A 706 13.32 28.48 15.26
N LYS A 707 13.13 29.80 15.30
CA LYS A 707 13.42 30.58 16.50
C LYS A 707 12.08 31.09 17.01
N PRO A 708 11.74 30.90 18.30
CA PRO A 708 10.56 31.54 18.86
C PRO A 708 10.80 33.04 18.75
N LYS A 709 10.11 33.71 17.81
CA LYS A 709 10.02 35.15 17.83
C LYS A 709 9.11 35.48 19.02
N SER A 710 9.73 36.06 20.04
CA SER A 710 9.06 36.92 20.99
C SER A 710 8.34 38.01 20.20
N SER A 711 7.03 37.86 20.04
CA SER A 711 6.09 38.93 19.76
C SER A 711 4.92 38.75 20.71
N ARG A 712 4.57 39.84 21.39
CA ARG A 712 3.58 39.98 22.44
C ARG A 712 2.22 39.34 22.12
N PRO A 713 1.47 38.96 23.16
CA PRO A 713 0.49 37.89 23.11
C PRO A 713 -0.74 38.32 22.31
N ILE A 714 -1.06 37.51 21.30
CA ILE A 714 -2.45 37.29 20.90
C ILE A 714 -2.80 35.94 21.49
N GLU A 715 -3.81 35.93 22.35
CA GLU A 715 -4.31 34.76 23.06
C GLU A 715 -4.65 33.62 22.08
N THR A 716 -3.77 32.63 21.99
CA THR A 716 -4.11 31.31 21.46
C THR A 716 -3.40 30.24 22.28
N GLU A 717 -4.22 29.31 22.77
CA GLU A 717 -3.99 28.25 23.74
C GLU A 717 -2.64 27.54 23.64
N SER A 718 -1.95 27.45 24.78
CA SER A 718 -0.73 26.66 24.94
C SER A 718 -1.01 25.17 24.74
N LEU A 719 -0.40 24.55 23.73
CA LEU A 719 -0.39 23.08 23.60
C LEU A 719 0.43 22.47 24.76
N ASP A 720 -0.28 21.99 25.76
CA ASP A 720 0.28 21.28 26.91
C ASP A 720 0.90 19.94 26.45
N ARG A 721 2.25 19.82 26.54
CA ARG A 721 3.03 18.63 26.10
C ARG A 721 2.68 17.35 26.87
N HIS A 722 1.95 17.47 27.97
CA HIS A 722 1.55 16.35 28.82
C HIS A 722 0.28 15.68 28.28
N THR A 723 -0.63 16.45 27.68
CA THR A 723 -1.91 15.96 27.15
C THR A 723 -1.76 15.15 25.86
N LYS A 724 -2.49 14.04 25.76
CA LYS A 724 -2.51 13.06 24.68
C LYS A 724 -3.94 12.93 24.14
N PRO A 725 -4.13 12.83 22.82
CA PRO A 725 -5.46 12.69 22.26
C PRO A 725 -6.11 11.34 22.65
N MET A 726 -7.43 11.25 22.53
CA MET A 726 -8.22 10.04 22.86
C MET A 726 -7.79 8.79 22.08
N ASN A 727 -7.20 8.97 20.90
CA ASN A 727 -6.71 7.91 20.03
C ASN A 727 -5.19 7.65 20.17
N TRP A 728 -4.53 8.18 21.21
CA TRP A 728 -3.12 7.91 21.45
C TRP A 728 -2.88 6.41 21.71
N SER A 729 -2.03 5.79 20.90
CA SER A 729 -1.72 4.35 20.99
C SER A 729 -1.21 3.91 22.36
N GLY A 730 -0.61 4.82 23.12
CA GLY A 730 -0.12 4.54 24.47
C GLY A 730 -1.20 4.11 25.47
N TRP A 731 -2.48 4.48 25.27
CA TRP A 731 -3.59 3.98 26.08
C TRP A 731 -3.72 2.44 26.01
N GLY A 732 -3.40 1.87 24.85
CA GLY A 732 -3.51 0.44 24.55
C GLY A 732 -2.28 -0.40 24.92
N ALA A 733 -1.14 0.22 25.17
CA ALA A 733 0.10 -0.48 25.53
C ALA A 733 -0.04 -1.32 26.83
N SER A 734 0.50 -2.53 26.83
CA SER A 734 0.45 -3.47 27.96
C SER A 734 1.36 -3.07 29.12
N GLU A 735 2.46 -2.39 28.80
CA GLU A 735 3.47 -1.93 29.74
C GLU A 735 3.07 -0.65 30.49
N ASN A 736 2.02 0.05 30.04
CA ASN A 736 1.59 1.30 30.65
C ASN A 736 0.55 1.06 31.75
N ILE A 737 0.83 1.57 32.95
CA ILE A 737 -0.11 1.64 34.06
C ILE A 737 -0.79 3.01 34.00
N PHE A 738 -2.11 3.05 34.20
CA PHE A 738 -2.87 4.30 34.21
C PHE A 738 -3.51 4.54 35.56
N GLY A 739 -3.58 5.81 35.95
CA GLY A 739 -4.26 6.30 37.14
C GLY A 739 -5.36 7.28 36.78
N LEU A 740 -6.46 7.24 37.53
CA LEU A 740 -7.55 8.19 37.47
C LEU A 740 -7.56 9.03 38.76
N GLU A 741 -7.39 10.34 38.60
CA GLU A 741 -7.56 11.31 39.68
C GLU A 741 -9.04 11.48 40.02
N LEU A 742 -9.35 11.25 41.30
CA LEU A 742 -10.65 11.50 41.91
C LEU A 742 -10.44 12.24 43.24
N GLN A 743 -11.23 13.28 43.47
CA GLN A 743 -11.24 13.96 44.76
C GLN A 743 -11.94 13.08 45.81
N HIS A 744 -11.54 13.23 47.07
CA HIS A 744 -12.32 12.74 48.21
C HIS A 744 -13.70 13.44 48.25
N PRO A 745 -14.83 12.73 48.52
CA PRO A 745 -14.96 11.30 48.87
C PRO A 745 -15.19 10.35 47.68
N TRP A 746 -15.23 10.86 46.45
CA TRP A 746 -15.59 10.09 45.25
C TRP A 746 -14.63 8.94 44.95
N ALA A 747 -13.34 9.16 45.19
CA ALA A 747 -12.31 8.12 45.05
C ALA A 747 -12.66 6.88 45.88
N GLY A 748 -13.00 7.10 47.16
CA GLY A 748 -13.43 6.05 48.07
C GLY A 748 -14.73 5.38 47.61
N ALA A 749 -15.72 6.16 47.20
CA ALA A 749 -17.00 5.62 46.73
C ALA A 749 -16.85 4.67 45.52
N VAL A 750 -15.86 4.91 44.64
CA VAL A 750 -15.55 4.00 43.51
C VAL A 750 -14.92 2.69 43.99
N VAL A 751 -13.88 2.76 44.83
CA VAL A 751 -13.16 1.54 45.27
C VAL A 751 -13.94 0.73 46.31
N ASP A 752 -14.95 1.33 46.95
CA ASP A 752 -15.91 0.65 47.85
C ASP A 752 -17.13 0.11 47.11
N GLY A 753 -17.30 0.42 45.83
CA GLY A 753 -18.49 0.01 45.07
C GLY A 753 -19.77 0.77 45.38
N LYS A 754 -19.70 1.86 46.15
CA LYS A 754 -20.86 2.73 46.42
C LYS A 754 -21.25 3.54 45.18
N LYS A 755 -20.28 3.87 44.33
CA LYS A 755 -20.46 4.58 43.05
C LYS A 755 -20.18 3.62 41.91
N LEU A 756 -21.21 3.33 41.11
CA LEU A 756 -21.17 2.38 39.99
C LEU A 756 -20.99 3.07 38.63
N ILE A 757 -21.20 4.38 38.58
CA ILE A 757 -21.02 5.20 37.38
C ILE A 757 -20.13 6.40 37.70
N GLU A 758 -19.03 6.52 36.96
CA GLU A 758 -18.19 7.72 36.99
C GLU A 758 -18.61 8.69 35.89
N THR A 759 -18.80 9.97 36.22
CA THR A 759 -19.36 10.97 35.29
C THR A 759 -18.31 12.00 34.92
N ARG A 760 -18.11 12.23 33.61
CA ARG A 760 -17.12 13.18 33.08
C ARG A 760 -17.68 13.99 31.92
N SER A 761 -17.11 15.17 31.68
CA SER A 761 -17.41 15.98 30.48
C SER A 761 -16.72 15.47 29.21
N TYR A 762 -16.08 14.30 29.27
CA TYR A 762 -15.36 13.65 28.17
C TYR A 762 -15.47 12.13 28.26
N THR A 763 -15.38 11.45 27.11
CA THR A 763 -15.40 9.98 27.05
C THR A 763 -14.11 9.36 27.60
N LEU A 764 -14.18 8.13 28.11
CA LEU A 764 -12.99 7.33 28.41
C LEU A 764 -12.27 7.01 27.07
N PRO A 765 -10.92 7.07 27.00
CA PRO A 765 -10.19 6.56 25.85
C PRO A 765 -10.60 5.10 25.55
N PRO A 766 -10.99 4.75 24.31
CA PRO A 766 -11.55 3.43 24.01
C PRO A 766 -10.64 2.27 24.43
N SER A 767 -9.32 2.44 24.32
CA SER A 767 -8.33 1.42 24.70
C SER A 767 -8.17 1.20 26.21
N LEU A 768 -8.80 2.01 27.05
CA LEU A 768 -8.84 1.82 28.50
C LEU A 768 -10.10 1.08 28.98
N ILE A 769 -11.08 0.83 28.11
CA ILE A 769 -12.24 -0.01 28.43
C ILE A 769 -11.75 -1.45 28.67
N GLY A 770 -12.17 -2.06 29.77
CA GLY A 770 -11.72 -3.39 30.18
C GLY A 770 -10.32 -3.43 30.81
N LYS A 771 -9.61 -2.30 30.93
CA LYS A 771 -8.31 -2.24 31.60
C LYS A 771 -8.41 -1.82 33.06
N LYS A 772 -7.48 -2.33 33.87
CA LYS A 772 -7.30 -1.90 35.26
C LYS A 772 -6.72 -0.48 35.31
N ILE A 773 -7.43 0.42 35.98
CA ILE A 773 -7.04 1.82 36.20
C ILE A 773 -6.93 2.06 37.70
N MET A 774 -5.77 2.54 38.15
CA MET A 774 -5.49 2.86 39.54
C MET A 774 -6.29 4.10 39.97
N ILE A 775 -6.85 4.10 41.18
CA ILE A 775 -7.56 5.26 41.72
C ILE A 775 -6.60 6.11 42.55
N VAL A 776 -6.33 7.32 42.06
CA VAL A 776 -5.49 8.32 42.71
C VAL A 776 -6.41 9.29 43.45
N GLU A 777 -6.46 9.18 44.78
CA GLU A 777 -7.24 10.08 45.62
C GLU A 777 -6.48 11.40 45.83
N SER A 778 -7.13 12.52 45.52
CA SER A 778 -6.70 13.86 45.86
C SER A 778 -7.61 14.48 46.93
N THR A 779 -7.11 15.49 47.65
CA THR A 779 -7.91 16.23 48.64
C THR A 779 -9.13 16.88 47.99
N SER A 780 -10.24 16.98 48.72
CA SER A 780 -11.44 17.71 48.28
C SER A 780 -11.06 19.15 47.88
N GLY A 781 -11.61 19.61 46.75
CA GLY A 781 -11.33 20.93 46.19
C GLY A 781 -12.52 21.44 45.38
N GLU A 782 -12.32 22.48 44.57
CA GLU A 782 -13.40 23.00 43.72
C GLU A 782 -13.85 21.99 42.66
N ALA A 783 -15.16 21.97 42.39
CA ALA A 783 -15.76 21.05 41.45
C ALA A 783 -15.21 21.27 40.03
N GLY A 784 -14.70 20.22 39.40
CA GLY A 784 -14.22 20.26 38.01
C GLY A 784 -12.80 20.82 37.86
N ILE A 785 -12.15 21.23 38.95
CA ILE A 785 -10.77 21.71 38.96
C ILE A 785 -9.87 20.62 39.55
N SER A 786 -8.90 20.18 38.75
CA SER A 786 -7.85 19.26 39.21
C SER A 786 -6.97 19.97 40.24
N THR A 787 -6.76 19.35 41.40
CA THR A 787 -5.83 19.85 42.42
C THR A 787 -4.39 19.41 42.15
N LEU A 788 -4.19 18.50 41.19
CA LEU A 788 -2.87 17.97 40.81
C LEU A 788 -2.21 18.75 39.66
N GLY A 789 -0.88 18.81 39.65
CA GLY A 789 -0.09 19.30 38.52
C GLY A 789 0.05 18.26 37.40
N ASN A 790 0.77 18.60 36.33
CA ASN A 790 1.00 17.69 35.19
C ASN A 790 1.98 16.55 35.47
N CYS A 791 2.79 16.68 36.51
CA CYS A 791 3.66 15.62 37.02
C CYS A 791 3.44 15.50 38.53
N VAL A 792 3.24 14.28 39.02
CA VAL A 792 2.99 13.99 40.44
C VAL A 792 3.91 12.89 40.93
N SER A 793 4.32 12.96 42.19
CA SER A 793 4.96 11.84 42.89
C SER A 793 3.98 11.34 43.94
N LEU A 794 3.65 10.06 43.88
CA LEU A 794 2.68 9.37 44.73
C LEU A 794 3.48 8.51 45.71
N SER A 795 3.49 8.90 46.98
CA SER A 795 4.17 8.18 48.07
C SER A 795 3.16 7.48 48.96
N GLY A 796 3.44 6.22 49.34
CA GLY A 796 2.54 5.38 50.15
C GLY A 796 2.52 5.66 51.67
N HIS A 797 3.19 6.70 52.17
CA HIS A 797 3.27 6.96 53.61
C HIS A 797 1.96 7.51 54.19
N GLU A 798 1.63 7.10 55.42
CA GLU A 798 0.56 7.69 56.23
C GLU A 798 0.74 9.22 56.32
N GLY A 799 -0.29 9.98 55.93
CA GLY A 799 -0.27 11.44 55.89
C GLY A 799 0.08 12.08 54.53
N ALA A 800 0.35 11.31 53.48
CA ALA A 800 0.58 11.85 52.14
C ALA A 800 -0.70 12.50 51.54
N ARG A 801 -0.58 13.72 51.01
CA ARG A 801 -1.71 14.50 50.42
C ARG A 801 -2.34 13.86 49.16
N ILE A 802 -1.69 12.88 48.55
CA ILE A 802 -2.13 12.22 47.31
C ILE A 802 -1.75 10.74 47.40
N LYS A 803 -2.73 9.83 47.35
CA LYS A 803 -2.50 8.40 47.55
C LYS A 803 -3.22 7.54 46.50
N VAL A 804 -2.64 6.40 46.16
CA VAL A 804 -3.31 5.38 45.36
C VAL A 804 -4.05 4.44 46.31
N ILE A 805 -5.39 4.47 46.29
CA ILE A 805 -6.23 3.78 47.29
C ILE A 805 -6.81 2.45 46.82
N GLY A 806 -6.63 2.13 45.54
CA GLY A 806 -7.22 0.95 44.92
C GLY A 806 -7.19 1.05 43.40
N TRP A 807 -8.03 0.26 42.74
CA TRP A 807 -8.18 0.26 41.29
C TRP A 807 -9.63 -0.06 40.88
N CYS A 808 -9.98 0.28 39.64
CA CYS A 808 -11.23 -0.12 39.00
C CYS A 808 -11.03 -0.53 37.54
N ILE A 809 -12.02 -1.18 36.95
CA ILE A 809 -12.13 -1.50 35.53
C ILE A 809 -13.44 -0.90 35.02
N PHE A 810 -13.38 -0.07 33.98
CA PHE A 810 -14.58 0.43 33.31
C PHE A 810 -15.02 -0.55 32.23
N SER A 811 -16.27 -1.02 32.30
CA SER A 811 -16.82 -2.03 31.38
C SER A 811 -17.35 -1.41 30.08
N SER A 812 -17.86 -0.18 30.13
CA SER A 812 -18.41 0.53 28.97
C SER A 812 -18.54 2.04 29.23
N VAL A 813 -18.86 2.79 28.18
CA VAL A 813 -19.20 4.22 28.27
C VAL A 813 -20.57 4.46 27.65
N LYS A 814 -21.45 5.14 28.39
CA LYS A 814 -22.73 5.68 27.92
C LYS A 814 -22.67 7.22 27.92
N THR A 815 -23.61 7.86 27.24
CA THR A 815 -23.70 9.33 27.17
C THR A 815 -25.10 9.78 27.61
N TYR A 816 -25.15 10.77 28.50
CA TYR A 816 -26.36 11.53 28.80
C TYR A 816 -26.42 12.78 27.92
N THR A 817 -27.58 13.00 27.31
CA THR A 817 -27.90 14.20 26.51
C THR A 817 -29.05 15.02 27.13
N THR A 818 -29.70 14.50 28.16
CA THR A 818 -30.77 15.19 28.88
C THR A 818 -30.55 15.11 30.40
N GLY A 819 -31.00 16.14 31.13
CA GLY A 819 -30.94 16.16 32.59
C GLY A 819 -31.86 15.16 33.25
N LYS A 820 -32.95 14.78 32.57
CA LYS A 820 -33.88 13.75 33.02
C LYS A 820 -33.19 12.39 33.14
N ASP A 821 -32.46 11.98 32.10
CA ASP A 821 -31.76 10.69 32.09
C ASP A 821 -30.59 10.66 33.08
N PHE A 822 -29.90 11.81 33.25
CA PHE A 822 -28.85 11.95 34.25
C PHE A 822 -29.41 11.76 35.66
N ARG A 823 -30.45 12.51 36.04
CA ARG A 823 -31.06 12.43 37.38
C ARG A 823 -31.71 11.06 37.67
N ALA A 824 -32.21 10.37 36.65
CA ALA A 824 -32.77 9.03 36.82
C ALA A 824 -31.75 8.01 37.36
N GLU A 825 -30.46 8.20 37.06
CA GLU A 825 -29.36 7.34 37.51
C GLU A 825 -28.54 7.96 38.65
N GLU A 826 -29.11 8.95 39.36
CA GLU A 826 -28.43 9.67 40.46
C GLU A 826 -27.90 8.72 41.54
N LYS A 827 -28.64 7.66 41.87
CA LYS A 827 -28.20 6.66 42.85
C LYS A 827 -26.97 5.85 42.41
N LEU A 828 -26.67 5.81 41.12
CA LEU A 828 -25.53 5.06 40.56
C LEU A 828 -24.27 5.92 40.46
N HIS A 829 -24.40 7.20 40.13
CA HIS A 829 -23.27 8.13 40.07
C HIS A 829 -23.13 9.04 41.28
N LEU A 830 -24.09 9.07 42.19
CA LEU A 830 -24.08 9.82 43.45
C LEU A 830 -23.92 11.34 43.28
N VAL A 831 -24.19 11.90 42.09
CA VAL A 831 -24.06 13.35 41.83
C VAL A 831 -25.42 14.00 41.98
N THR A 832 -25.62 14.68 43.10
CA THR A 832 -26.87 15.38 43.43
C THR A 832 -27.08 16.60 42.53
N PRO A 833 -28.33 17.08 42.34
CA PRO A 833 -28.63 18.22 41.47
C PRO A 833 -27.99 19.55 41.91
N ASP A 834 -27.76 19.72 43.21
CA ASP A 834 -27.14 20.90 43.83
C ASP A 834 -25.60 20.87 43.79
N SER A 835 -24.99 19.75 43.40
CA SER A 835 -23.54 19.62 43.29
C SER A 835 -22.99 20.41 42.09
N GLY A 836 -21.74 20.89 42.21
CA GLY A 836 -21.02 21.54 41.10
C GLY A 836 -20.81 20.63 39.87
N TYR A 837 -21.00 19.32 40.02
CA TYR A 837 -20.95 18.32 38.96
C TYR A 837 -22.34 17.94 38.40
N GLY A 838 -23.42 18.47 38.99
CA GLY A 838 -24.80 18.19 38.60
C GLY A 838 -25.18 18.74 37.22
N TRP A 839 -26.23 18.17 36.64
CA TRP A 839 -26.76 18.63 35.35
C TRP A 839 -27.47 19.98 35.51
N LYS A 840 -26.98 21.00 34.82
CA LYS A 840 -27.54 22.36 34.79
C LYS A 840 -28.32 22.56 33.50
N ASP A 841 -29.65 22.66 33.60
CA ASP A 841 -30.51 22.81 32.41
C ASP A 841 -30.15 24.08 31.63
N GLY A 842 -30.05 23.96 30.31
CA GLY A 842 -29.60 25.04 29.42
C GLY A 842 -28.09 25.28 29.38
N VAL A 843 -27.31 24.71 30.30
CA VAL A 843 -25.84 24.86 30.37
C VAL A 843 -25.12 23.56 30.02
N THR A 844 -25.53 22.46 30.64
CA THR A 844 -24.94 21.14 30.38
C THR A 844 -25.52 20.56 29.10
N GLN A 845 -24.69 20.43 28.07
CA GLN A 845 -25.12 19.81 26.80
C GLN A 845 -24.94 18.29 26.78
N LYS A 846 -23.90 17.78 27.46
CA LYS A 846 -23.49 16.39 27.34
C LYS A 846 -22.65 15.95 28.54
N VAL A 847 -22.93 14.76 29.07
CA VAL A 847 -22.12 14.10 30.11
C VAL A 847 -21.85 12.66 29.69
N TYR A 848 -20.63 12.18 29.89
CA TYR A 848 -20.23 10.80 29.63
C TYR A 848 -20.21 10.01 30.94
N SER A 849 -20.81 8.83 30.93
CA SER A 849 -20.90 7.91 32.06
C SER A 849 -19.99 6.71 31.82
N TRP A 850 -18.92 6.60 32.59
CA TRP A 850 -17.99 5.48 32.58
C TRP A 850 -18.51 4.44 33.58
N ILE A 851 -18.99 3.31 33.06
CA ILE A 851 -19.63 2.28 33.87
C ILE A 851 -18.54 1.45 34.56
N ILE A 852 -18.58 1.37 35.88
CA ILE A 852 -17.59 0.63 36.68
C ILE A 852 -18.03 -0.84 36.71
N GLY A 853 -17.15 -1.73 36.25
CA GLY A 853 -17.35 -3.18 36.29
C GLY A 853 -16.78 -3.79 37.56
N ASN A 854 -15.45 -3.87 37.66
CA ASN A 854 -14.75 -4.40 38.83
C ASN A 854 -14.02 -3.28 39.58
N TYR A 855 -13.89 -3.41 40.89
CA TYR A 855 -13.19 -2.45 41.73
C TYR A 855 -12.56 -3.17 42.94
N HIS A 856 -11.55 -2.54 43.54
CA HIS A 856 -10.87 -3.06 44.72
C HIS A 856 -10.19 -1.94 45.50
N ARG A 857 -10.37 -1.94 46.82
CA ARG A 857 -9.66 -1.08 47.77
C ARG A 857 -8.44 -1.82 48.35
N TYR A 858 -7.33 -1.12 48.51
CA TYR A 858 -6.17 -1.65 49.23
C TYR A 858 -6.36 -1.59 50.75
N ASN A 859 -5.92 -2.64 51.46
CA ASN A 859 -5.96 -2.72 52.92
C ASN A 859 -4.79 -1.95 53.55
N GLU A 860 -5.06 -1.16 54.59
CA GLU A 860 -4.06 -0.33 55.28
C GLU A 860 -3.01 -1.16 56.07
N SER A 861 -3.26 -2.45 56.31
CA SER A 861 -2.39 -3.35 57.09
C SER A 861 -1.67 -4.44 56.27
N SER A 862 -1.79 -4.43 54.94
CA SER A 862 -1.17 -5.41 54.04
C SER A 862 0.21 -4.92 53.56
N SER A 863 1.17 -5.83 53.37
CA SER A 863 2.46 -5.58 52.70
C SER A 863 2.35 -5.19 51.21
N ASP A 864 1.14 -4.90 50.72
CA ASP A 864 0.86 -4.37 49.38
C ASP A 864 1.30 -2.89 49.18
N VAL A 865 1.71 -2.18 50.24
CA VAL A 865 1.93 -0.72 50.24
C VAL A 865 3.37 -0.33 49.90
N ASP A 866 3.99 -0.97 48.91
CA ASP A 866 5.25 -0.50 48.28
C ASP A 866 4.98 0.10 46.89
N LEU A 867 3.93 0.93 46.81
CA LEU A 867 3.45 1.56 45.58
C LEU A 867 3.93 3.01 45.46
N ASN A 868 5.26 3.21 45.39
CA ASN A 868 5.80 4.50 44.98
C ASN A 868 5.65 4.67 43.47
N PHE A 869 4.78 5.59 43.03
CA PHE A 869 4.59 5.90 41.62
C PHE A 869 5.00 7.34 41.31
N SER A 870 5.58 7.56 40.12
CA SER A 870 5.49 8.86 39.44
C SER A 870 4.29 8.83 38.50
N GLY A 871 3.58 9.94 38.36
CA GLY A 871 2.49 10.10 37.39
C GLY A 871 2.73 11.28 36.47
N VAL A 872 2.48 11.10 35.16
CA VAL A 872 2.41 12.21 34.19
C VAL A 872 0.99 12.30 33.65
N ARG A 873 0.36 13.47 33.77
CA ARG A 873 -0.98 13.72 33.25
C ARG A 873 -0.98 13.49 31.75
N ARG A 874 -1.85 12.62 31.27
CA ARG A 874 -2.02 12.30 29.84
C ARG A 874 -3.31 12.82 29.28
N PHE A 875 -4.37 12.93 30.07
CA PHE A 875 -5.60 13.56 29.58
C PHE A 875 -6.50 13.94 30.73
N ARG A 876 -6.67 15.24 30.99
CA ARG A 876 -7.52 15.74 32.10
C ARG A 876 -7.18 14.96 33.37
N SER A 877 -8.09 14.21 34.00
CA SER A 877 -7.79 13.45 35.23
C SER A 877 -7.04 12.12 35.04
N LEU A 878 -6.65 11.75 33.82
CA LEU A 878 -5.91 10.51 33.54
C LEU A 878 -4.41 10.74 33.56
N PHE A 879 -3.71 9.90 34.32
CA PHE A 879 -2.26 9.88 34.47
C PHE A 879 -1.68 8.57 33.94
N GLN A 880 -0.51 8.64 33.30
CA GLN A 880 0.34 7.48 33.10
C GLN A 880 1.24 7.34 34.33
N LEU A 881 1.23 6.17 34.96
CA LEU A 881 1.97 5.88 36.19
C LEU A 881 3.22 5.04 35.90
N GLU A 882 4.29 5.30 36.63
CA GLU A 882 5.57 4.58 36.56
C GLU A 882 6.03 4.22 37.97
N ARG A 883 6.31 2.94 38.22
CA ARG A 883 6.73 2.45 39.54
C ARG A 883 8.18 2.87 39.82
N LYS A 884 8.46 3.50 40.95
CA LYS A 884 9.81 3.81 41.41
C LYS A 884 10.37 2.64 42.21
N LEU A 885 11.52 2.11 41.79
CA LEU A 885 12.31 1.16 42.58
C LEU A 885 12.96 1.92 43.74
N VAL A 886 12.72 1.51 44.98
CA VAL A 886 13.42 2.04 46.15
C VAL A 886 14.83 1.45 46.14
N MET A 887 15.85 2.27 45.85
CA MET A 887 17.26 1.88 46.05
C MET A 887 17.67 2.16 47.50
N ASN A 888 18.40 1.21 48.10
CA ASN A 888 18.91 1.33 49.46
C ASN A 888 19.90 2.52 49.60
N PRO A 889 19.85 3.30 50.70
CA PRO A 889 20.70 4.49 50.91
C PRO A 889 22.22 4.22 50.98
N SER A 890 22.65 2.96 50.97
CA SER A 890 24.07 2.57 51.05
C SER A 890 24.84 2.68 49.72
N GLU A 891 24.16 2.69 48.57
CA GLU A 891 24.83 2.72 47.26
C GLU A 891 25.10 4.13 46.72
N GLU A 892 24.43 5.16 47.25
CA GLU A 892 24.57 6.55 46.78
C GLU A 892 25.91 7.20 47.19
N ARG A 893 26.60 6.63 48.20
CA ARG A 893 27.93 7.10 48.62
C ARG A 893 29.09 6.58 47.74
N ASN A 894 28.92 5.46 47.04
CA ASN A 894 30.00 4.87 46.22
C ASN A 894 30.07 5.43 44.78
N THR A 895 28.96 5.93 44.24
CA THR A 895 28.90 6.51 42.88
C THR A 895 29.38 7.96 42.79
N LYS A 896 29.36 8.72 43.90
CA LYS A 896 29.93 10.08 43.94
C LYS A 896 31.46 10.10 44.01
N ARG A 897 32.12 9.05 44.53
CA ARG A 897 33.60 8.97 44.58
C ARG A 897 34.23 8.62 43.24
N THR A 898 33.60 7.76 42.43
CA THR A 898 34.16 7.29 41.15
C THR A 898 34.03 8.28 39.99
N ASN A 899 33.14 9.26 40.07
CA ASN A 899 32.94 10.28 39.02
C ASN A 899 33.83 11.53 39.15
N VAL A 900 34.45 11.76 40.32
CA VAL A 900 35.39 12.88 40.52
C VAL A 900 36.78 12.52 39.97
N GLU A 901 37.23 11.26 40.06
CA GLU A 901 38.54 10.84 39.54
C GLU A 901 38.61 10.73 38.00
N LYS A 902 37.48 10.47 37.32
CA LYS A 902 37.45 10.40 35.84
C LYS A 902 37.44 11.77 35.15
N LYS A 903 37.07 12.86 35.85
CA LYS A 903 37.10 14.23 35.29
C LYS A 903 38.47 14.90 35.35
N ASN A 904 39.36 14.49 36.26
CA ASN A 904 40.70 15.09 36.39
C ASN A 904 41.78 14.50 35.46
N LYS A 905 41.52 13.39 34.75
CA LYS A 905 42.50 12.76 33.84
C LYS A 905 42.39 13.17 32.36
N LYS A 906 41.42 14.00 31.96
CA LYS A 906 41.20 14.38 30.53
C LYS A 906 41.61 15.82 30.16
N SER A 907 42.17 16.61 31.06
CA SER A 907 42.57 18.00 30.80
C SER A 907 44.07 18.23 30.55
N GLY A 908 44.91 17.19 30.57
CA GLY A 908 46.37 17.34 30.42
C GLY A 908 46.97 16.49 29.29
N LYS A 909 47.00 17.01 28.06
CA LYS A 909 48.12 16.83 27.11
C LYS A 909 47.89 17.63 25.82
N LYS A 910 48.42 18.85 25.83
CA LYS A 910 48.71 19.67 24.64
C LYS A 910 49.92 19.10 23.90
N LYS A 911 49.87 19.22 22.57
CA LYS A 911 50.95 19.55 21.62
C LYS A 911 52.32 18.88 21.79
N ARG A 912 52.72 18.10 20.78
CA ARG A 912 54.09 18.12 20.24
C ARG A 912 54.08 17.87 18.72
N LYS A 913 54.76 18.77 18.00
CA LYS A 913 55.11 18.73 16.55
C LYS A 913 56.06 17.56 16.27
N ARG A 914 56.05 16.95 15.08
CA ARG A 914 56.94 17.10 13.88
C ARG A 914 57.15 15.64 13.40
N TYR A 915 57.24 15.22 12.13
CA TYR A 915 57.65 15.81 10.85
C TYR A 915 56.72 15.29 9.75
#